data_AF-A0AA42X6F7-F1
#
_entry.id   AF-A0AA42X6F7-F1
#
_cell.length_a   1.000
_cell.length_b   1.000
_cell.length_c   1.000
_cell.angle_alpha   90.00
_cell.angle_beta   90.00
_cell.angle_gamma   90.00
#
_symmetry.space_group_name_H-M   'P 1'
#
loop_
_entity.id
_entity.type
_entity.pdbx_description
1 polymer ?
#
loop_
_entity_poly.entity_id
_entity_poly.type
_entity_poly.pdbx_seq_one_letter_code
_entity_poly.pdbx_strand_id
1 'polypeptide(L)'
;MQLESGLGLQIQFSSQPDVKLAFDSLANEPKKIELLSVRHEGNQTFANVFVPDGGLAHFEKYITDYLAEKKDSLGRPRDHQKLLDAIDSIRVAEVRALWTDDPDLLPADLGLAFWWEVWLPVRGPGQRQAVVEDFKKLARLAECVVSDKQVNFPERTVLVMYGSQQQLSRSVMTLNCVAELRYAKETAEFFDGMEVREQREWSDDLLRRLQAPPSDDAAPRVCLLDSGVNRGHPLLEPLMDAGDLHTVEPAWGVDDGANHGTGLAGLAAYGDLTDALSSADAINIPHRLESVKLIPAEGANEGDARHHAYLFMEGVARPEISAPRRARVFTSAVTASDYRDRGRPSSWSAAVDGLAADTDGAGENPRLFVLSAGNTSDPNAWAGYPTSLSTNLVHDPGQAWNAITVGAYTNKVDTEGHPTLNPIAQAGGLSPFTTTTRTWERVWPLKPEVVLEGGNAAKDDVGPVGMASLNLLTTHNQPIDRLFTTSNATSAASALCAGMAAQILAAYPHLRPETVRALLVHSAQWSEGMRGMFLPALPNKDDYVNLIRHCGWGTPDLNRALWSAGDSLTLLVEDEVYPYKKVQGQGVETRDMNLHSLPWPKEELEALQDTPVEMRITLSYFIEPNPSARGVASKYHYPSHRLRFDVQRPLDGSTEHFVARVNAAAQREDDGDPVNPSDPNWLLGERQRHRGSLHQDVWKGTAAELASRGFIAVYPSAGWWRTRPALERYDLPARYSLVVSIQTPQTDVDLYAAVAQKIPVANAVVVGT
;
A
#
# COMPACT_ATOMS: atom_id res chain seq x y z
N MET A 1 51.42 -1.50 6.15
CA MET A 1 50.34 -1.89 5.22
C MET A 1 50.56 -1.13 3.94
N GLN A 2 50.85 -1.80 2.84
CA GLN A 2 51.13 -1.13 1.56
C GLN A 2 49.81 -1.08 0.78
N LEU A 3 49.27 0.12 0.60
CA LEU A 3 48.11 0.36 -0.28
C LEU A 3 48.62 0.46 -1.72
N GLU A 4 47.91 -0.17 -2.66
CA GLU A 4 48.34 -0.29 -4.06
C GLU A 4 47.80 0.85 -4.94
N SER A 5 46.67 1.46 -4.56
CA SER A 5 45.92 2.46 -5.35
C SER A 5 46.36 3.92 -5.16
N GLY A 6 47.45 4.18 -4.42
CA GLY A 6 48.01 5.51 -4.15
C GLY A 6 47.34 6.29 -3.00
N LEU A 7 48.12 7.12 -2.29
CA LEU A 7 47.68 7.95 -1.16
C LEU A 7 47.17 9.33 -1.63
N GLY A 8 46.14 9.84 -0.97
CA GLY A 8 45.53 11.14 -1.24
C GLY A 8 44.53 11.56 -0.16
N LEU A 9 43.90 12.72 -0.33
CA LEU A 9 42.92 13.32 0.58
C LEU A 9 41.63 13.63 -0.17
N GLN A 10 40.48 13.36 0.44
CA GLN A 10 39.20 13.85 -0.05
C GLN A 10 38.82 15.16 0.63
N ILE A 11 38.51 16.17 -0.19
CA ILE A 11 38.18 17.53 0.23
C ILE A 11 36.78 17.88 -0.25
N GLN A 12 35.95 18.36 0.66
CA GLN A 12 34.63 18.92 0.34
C GLN A 12 34.72 20.44 0.22
N PHE A 13 34.15 20.97 -0.85
CA PHE A 13 33.92 22.40 -1.06
C PHE A 13 32.42 22.68 -0.95
N SER A 14 32.02 23.59 -0.05
CA SER A 14 30.62 24.05 0.07
C SER A 14 30.45 25.42 -0.56
N SER A 15 29.32 25.66 -1.22
CA SER A 15 28.99 26.97 -1.78
C SER A 15 28.35 27.90 -0.76
N GLN A 16 28.46 29.21 -0.98
CA GLN A 16 27.56 30.16 -0.32
C GLN A 16 26.09 29.87 -0.74
N PRO A 17 25.10 30.14 0.14
CA PRO A 17 23.69 30.02 -0.22
C PRO A 17 23.35 30.86 -1.45
N ASP A 18 22.59 30.29 -2.39
CA ASP A 18 22.14 30.92 -3.63
C ASP A 18 23.26 31.31 -4.63
N VAL A 19 24.51 30.90 -4.39
CA VAL A 19 25.65 31.12 -5.29
C VAL A 19 26.04 29.81 -5.98
N LYS A 20 26.04 29.81 -7.32
CA LYS A 20 26.43 28.65 -8.10
C LYS A 20 27.93 28.36 -7.97
N LEU A 21 28.27 27.19 -7.44
CA LEU A 21 29.65 26.70 -7.38
C LEU A 21 30.16 26.30 -8.77
N ALA A 22 31.32 26.81 -9.18
CA ALA A 22 31.98 26.44 -10.44
C ALA A 22 32.72 25.09 -10.32
N PHE A 23 32.01 24.02 -9.92
CA PHE A 23 32.59 22.72 -9.56
C PHE A 23 33.43 22.07 -10.67
N ASP A 24 33.16 22.35 -11.94
CA ASP A 24 33.97 21.86 -13.08
C ASP A 24 35.45 22.28 -12.98
N SER A 25 35.72 23.41 -12.31
CA SER A 25 37.09 23.92 -12.14
C SER A 25 37.86 23.27 -10.98
N LEU A 26 37.21 22.37 -10.23
CA LEU A 26 37.80 21.61 -9.13
C LEU A 26 38.46 20.29 -9.59
N ALA A 27 38.15 19.80 -10.81
CA ALA A 27 38.79 18.61 -11.38
C ALA A 27 40.03 18.98 -12.21
N ASN A 28 41.05 18.10 -12.22
CA ASN A 28 42.24 18.25 -13.06
C ASN A 28 42.84 16.89 -13.43
N GLU A 29 42.44 16.37 -14.59
CA GLU A 29 42.86 15.05 -15.08
C GLU A 29 44.40 14.88 -15.20
N PRO A 30 45.18 15.83 -15.79
CA PRO A 30 46.64 15.71 -15.85
C PRO A 30 47.31 15.58 -14.48
N LYS A 31 46.72 16.19 -13.45
CA LYS A 31 47.19 16.12 -12.05
C LYS A 31 46.51 15.02 -11.23
N LYS A 32 45.65 14.21 -11.85
CA LYS A 32 44.86 13.15 -11.20
C LYS A 32 43.98 13.64 -10.04
N ILE A 33 43.52 14.90 -10.11
CA ILE A 33 42.55 15.44 -9.17
C ILE A 33 41.16 15.15 -9.75
N GLU A 34 40.35 14.38 -9.03
CA GLU A 34 39.07 13.85 -9.51
C GLU A 34 37.92 14.48 -8.72
N LEU A 35 36.93 15.04 -9.42
CA LEU A 35 35.65 15.39 -8.81
C LEU A 35 34.85 14.10 -8.61
N LEU A 36 34.59 13.74 -7.36
CA LEU A 36 33.97 12.47 -7.00
C LEU A 36 32.44 12.53 -7.08
N SER A 37 31.86 13.57 -6.47
CA SER A 37 30.42 13.79 -6.39
C SER A 37 30.07 15.27 -6.21
N VAL A 38 28.88 15.65 -6.70
CA VAL A 38 28.27 16.97 -6.50
C VAL A 38 26.85 16.77 -6.02
N ARG A 39 26.46 17.48 -4.96
CA ARG A 39 25.10 17.43 -4.42
C ARG A 39 24.56 18.83 -4.11
N HIS A 40 23.24 18.92 -4.05
CA HIS A 40 22.52 20.13 -3.67
C HIS A 40 21.70 19.85 -2.40
N GLU A 41 21.89 20.68 -1.37
CA GLU A 41 21.15 20.58 -0.10
C GLU A 41 20.59 21.98 0.20
N GLY A 42 19.27 22.14 0.08
CA GLY A 42 18.61 23.46 0.10
C GLY A 42 19.17 24.39 -0.99
N ASN A 43 19.68 25.55 -0.58
CA ASN A 43 20.24 26.57 -1.47
C ASN A 43 21.77 26.48 -1.62
N GLN A 44 22.40 25.38 -1.18
CA GLN A 44 23.86 25.20 -1.23
C GLN A 44 24.26 24.03 -2.14
N THR A 45 25.44 24.14 -2.74
CA THR A 45 26.09 23.09 -3.55
C THR A 45 27.32 22.58 -2.82
N PHE A 46 27.49 21.26 -2.74
CA PHE A 46 28.66 20.60 -2.16
C PHE A 46 29.36 19.78 -3.23
N ALA A 47 30.69 19.91 -3.33
CA ALA A 47 31.52 19.18 -4.27
C ALA A 47 32.64 18.44 -3.53
N ASN A 48 32.70 17.11 -3.67
CA ASN A 48 33.74 16.27 -3.07
C ASN A 48 34.82 15.97 -4.11
N VAL A 49 36.07 16.20 -3.75
CA VAL A 49 37.21 16.12 -4.67
C VAL A 49 38.31 15.25 -4.07
N PHE A 50 38.77 14.27 -4.82
CA PHE A 50 39.97 13.52 -4.49
C PHE A 50 41.22 14.27 -4.95
N VAL A 51 42.14 14.49 -4.03
CA VAL A 51 43.42 15.15 -4.27
C VAL A 51 44.54 14.14 -3.97
N PRO A 52 45.35 13.74 -4.97
CA PRO A 52 46.47 12.83 -4.73
C PRO A 52 47.54 13.50 -3.87
N ASP A 53 48.38 12.70 -3.22
CA ASP A 53 49.50 13.23 -2.42
C ASP A 53 50.38 14.20 -3.24
N GLY A 54 50.73 15.35 -2.63
CA GLY A 54 51.37 16.48 -3.31
C GLY A 54 50.47 17.33 -4.23
N GLY A 55 49.21 16.95 -4.45
CA GLY A 55 48.23 17.65 -5.30
C GLY A 55 47.67 18.95 -4.70
N LEU A 56 47.78 19.14 -3.38
CA LEU A 56 47.28 20.33 -2.67
C LEU A 56 47.89 21.64 -3.18
N ALA A 57 49.14 21.60 -3.65
CA ALA A 57 49.82 22.74 -4.28
C ALA A 57 49.05 23.28 -5.52
N HIS A 58 48.15 22.47 -6.11
CA HIS A 58 47.26 22.95 -7.17
C HIS A 58 46.26 23.99 -6.68
N PHE A 59 45.63 23.76 -5.53
CA PHE A 59 44.62 24.65 -4.95
C PHE A 59 45.26 25.82 -4.21
N GLU A 60 46.43 25.65 -3.61
CA GLU A 60 47.24 26.76 -3.07
C GLU A 60 47.55 27.81 -4.16
N LYS A 61 47.83 27.34 -5.38
CA LYS A 61 48.02 28.23 -6.53
C LYS A 61 46.74 28.98 -6.91
N TYR A 62 45.56 28.38 -6.81
CA TYR A 62 44.29 29.09 -7.07
C TYR A 62 44.11 30.22 -6.07
N ILE A 63 44.35 29.97 -4.78
CA ILE A 63 44.27 30.99 -3.73
C ILE A 63 45.33 32.09 -3.96
N THR A 64 46.55 31.70 -4.33
CA THR A 64 47.63 32.67 -4.61
C THR A 64 47.31 33.55 -5.82
N ASP A 65 46.82 32.95 -6.91
CA ASP A 65 46.46 33.67 -8.13
C ASP A 65 45.24 34.60 -7.89
N TYR A 66 44.33 34.22 -7.00
CA TYR A 66 43.20 35.04 -6.51
C TYR A 66 43.64 36.25 -5.70
N LEU A 67 44.44 36.03 -4.66
CA LEU A 67 44.97 37.11 -3.83
C LEU A 67 45.84 38.11 -4.61
N ALA A 68 46.45 37.66 -5.70
CA ALA A 68 47.28 38.49 -6.58
C ALA A 68 46.49 39.17 -7.72
N GLU A 69 45.16 39.01 -7.79
CA GLU A 69 44.30 39.53 -8.87
C GLU A 69 44.87 39.27 -10.28
N LYS A 70 45.36 38.05 -10.48
CA LYS A 70 46.13 37.69 -11.68
C LYS A 70 45.32 37.88 -12.95
N LYS A 71 45.91 38.54 -13.94
CA LYS A 71 45.31 38.78 -15.26
C LYS A 71 46.09 38.05 -16.36
N ASP A 72 45.39 37.68 -17.42
CA ASP A 72 46.01 37.17 -18.64
C ASP A 72 46.63 38.31 -19.48
N SER A 73 47.31 37.95 -20.57
CA SER A 73 47.95 38.91 -21.48
C SER A 73 46.98 39.86 -22.20
N LEU A 74 45.67 39.62 -22.09
CA LEU A 74 44.58 40.44 -22.65
C LEU A 74 43.86 41.24 -21.56
N GLY A 75 44.38 41.25 -20.32
CA GLY A 75 43.83 41.98 -19.19
C GLY A 75 42.60 41.34 -18.54
N ARG A 76 42.26 40.10 -18.92
CA ARG A 76 41.10 39.37 -18.36
C ARG A 76 41.50 38.67 -17.05
N PRO A 77 40.63 38.63 -16.03
CA PRO A 77 40.90 37.91 -14.79
C PRO A 77 41.20 36.41 -15.06
N ARG A 78 42.30 35.93 -14.48
CA ARG A 78 42.77 34.54 -14.50
C ARG A 78 43.23 34.14 -13.09
N ASP A 79 42.42 34.56 -12.14
CA ASP A 79 42.64 34.55 -10.70
C ASP A 79 41.69 33.56 -10.00
N HIS A 80 40.88 32.81 -10.76
CA HIS A 80 39.90 31.85 -10.26
C HIS A 80 38.77 32.49 -9.43
N GLN A 81 38.52 33.79 -9.59
CA GLN A 81 37.52 34.55 -8.82
C GLN A 81 36.13 33.89 -8.81
N LYS A 82 35.65 33.41 -9.97
CA LYS A 82 34.33 32.74 -10.07
C LYS A 82 34.17 31.49 -9.21
N LEU A 83 35.26 30.77 -8.93
CA LEU A 83 35.24 29.59 -8.07
C LEU A 83 35.35 30.00 -6.60
N LEU A 84 36.33 30.86 -6.29
CA LEU A 84 36.68 31.19 -4.91
C LEU A 84 35.65 32.09 -4.23
N ASP A 85 35.03 33.02 -4.96
CA ASP A 85 33.93 33.85 -4.44
C ASP A 85 32.69 33.00 -4.10
N ALA A 86 32.53 31.85 -4.75
CA ALA A 86 31.40 30.95 -4.53
C ALA A 86 31.61 29.99 -3.35
N ILE A 87 32.84 29.81 -2.86
CA ILE A 87 33.16 28.86 -1.79
C ILE A 87 32.88 29.50 -0.42
N ASP A 88 32.07 28.83 0.38
CA ASP A 88 31.81 29.16 1.78
C ASP A 88 32.81 28.46 2.71
N SER A 89 33.05 27.16 2.52
CA SER A 89 34.00 26.40 3.34
C SER A 89 34.70 25.26 2.59
N ILE A 90 35.87 24.87 3.09
CA ILE A 90 36.69 23.75 2.61
C ILE A 90 36.98 22.81 3.79
N ARG A 91 36.58 21.54 3.71
CA ARG A 91 36.72 20.56 4.81
C ARG A 91 37.19 19.20 4.29
N VAL A 92 37.69 18.33 5.18
CA VAL A 92 37.91 16.90 4.85
C VAL A 92 36.54 16.22 4.75
N ALA A 93 36.37 15.30 3.79
CA ALA A 93 35.11 14.58 3.62
C ALA A 93 34.83 13.64 4.81
N GLU A 94 33.67 13.82 5.44
CA GLU A 94 33.10 12.91 6.45
C GLU A 94 32.08 11.96 5.79
N VAL A 95 31.61 10.91 6.50
CA VAL A 95 30.63 9.95 5.94
C VAL A 95 29.40 10.67 5.37
N ARG A 96 28.87 11.67 6.10
CA ARG A 96 27.73 12.47 5.64
C ARG A 96 28.04 13.22 4.34
N ALA A 97 29.28 13.59 4.07
CA ALA A 97 29.68 14.25 2.83
C ALA A 97 29.66 13.29 1.63
N LEU A 98 29.95 12.01 1.86
CA LEU A 98 29.95 10.96 0.84
C LEU A 98 28.56 10.34 0.61
N TRP A 99 27.60 10.60 1.51
CA TRP A 99 26.22 10.18 1.35
C TRP A 99 25.53 10.91 0.19
N THR A 100 25.03 10.14 -0.78
CA THR A 100 24.34 10.65 -1.98
C THR A 100 22.86 10.25 -2.08
N ASP A 101 22.35 9.49 -1.12
CA ASP A 101 20.91 9.22 -0.95
C ASP A 101 20.21 10.34 -0.16
N ASP A 102 18.89 10.19 0.03
CA ASP A 102 18.11 11.06 0.91
C ASP A 102 18.77 11.13 2.31
N PRO A 103 19.04 12.34 2.86
CA PRO A 103 19.63 12.50 4.19
C PRO A 103 18.87 11.77 5.31
N ASP A 104 17.55 11.60 5.17
CA ASP A 104 16.71 10.92 6.18
C ASP A 104 16.97 9.40 6.23
N LEU A 105 17.56 8.83 5.17
CA LEU A 105 17.95 7.41 5.10
C LEU A 105 19.28 7.12 5.81
N LEU A 106 20.08 8.14 6.13
CA LEU A 106 21.31 7.97 6.90
C LEU A 106 20.98 7.92 8.39
N PRO A 107 21.20 6.80 9.12
CA PRO A 107 20.82 6.71 10.52
C PRO A 107 21.38 7.81 11.39
N ALA A 108 20.57 8.39 12.27
CA ALA A 108 21.04 9.41 13.21
C ALA A 108 22.00 8.84 14.27
N ASP A 109 21.83 7.56 14.63
CA ASP A 109 22.76 6.84 15.51
C ASP A 109 23.98 6.36 14.72
N LEU A 110 25.15 6.95 15.01
CA LEU A 110 26.41 6.61 14.36
C LEU A 110 26.88 5.18 14.67
N GLY A 111 26.40 4.59 15.76
CA GLY A 111 26.72 3.22 16.18
C GLY A 111 25.87 2.15 15.48
N LEU A 112 24.75 2.53 14.86
CA LEU A 112 23.86 1.59 14.18
C LEU A 112 24.54 1.03 12.92
N ALA A 113 24.69 -0.29 12.88
CA ALA A 113 25.22 -0.98 11.70
C ALA A 113 24.10 -1.30 10.72
N PHE A 114 24.34 -1.03 9.44
CA PHE A 114 23.41 -1.32 8.34
C PHE A 114 24.21 -1.63 7.06
N TRP A 115 23.51 -2.05 6.02
CA TRP A 115 24.13 -2.33 4.72
C TRP A 115 24.26 -1.05 3.88
N TRP A 116 25.47 -0.87 3.37
CA TRP A 116 25.89 0.25 2.53
C TRP A 116 26.09 -0.24 1.10
N GLU A 117 25.59 0.51 0.13
CA GLU A 117 26.12 0.46 -1.22
C GLU A 117 27.33 1.42 -1.27
N VAL A 118 28.53 0.85 -1.48
CA VAL A 118 29.80 1.57 -1.50
C VAL A 118 30.29 1.70 -2.92
N TRP A 119 30.34 2.94 -3.41
CA TRP A 119 30.79 3.25 -4.76
C TRP A 119 32.26 3.64 -4.73
N LEU A 120 33.13 2.82 -5.32
CA LEU A 120 34.56 3.05 -5.42
C LEU A 120 34.93 3.67 -6.78
N PRO A 121 35.89 4.62 -6.85
CA PRO A 121 36.43 5.13 -8.10
C PRO A 121 37.37 4.13 -8.75
N VAL A 122 37.51 4.20 -10.08
CA VAL A 122 38.44 3.32 -10.83
C VAL A 122 39.89 3.85 -10.80
N ARG A 123 40.10 5.15 -10.52
CA ARG A 123 41.40 5.86 -10.41
C ARG A 123 42.36 5.75 -11.61
N GLY A 124 41.91 5.18 -12.72
CA GLY A 124 42.63 5.09 -13.99
C GLY A 124 42.65 3.68 -14.61
N PRO A 125 43.16 3.54 -15.86
CA PRO A 125 43.18 2.24 -16.54
C PRO A 125 43.96 1.18 -15.76
N GLY A 126 43.34 0.03 -15.52
CA GLY A 126 43.96 -1.13 -14.84
C GLY A 126 44.03 -1.03 -13.31
N GLN A 127 43.55 0.04 -12.68
CA GLN A 127 43.65 0.25 -11.22
C GLN A 127 42.42 -0.23 -10.43
N ARG A 128 41.33 -0.61 -11.10
CA ARG A 128 40.06 -1.04 -10.48
C ARG A 128 40.25 -2.05 -9.36
N GLN A 129 40.92 -3.17 -9.64
CA GLN A 129 41.04 -4.25 -8.66
C GLN A 129 41.86 -3.82 -7.44
N ALA A 130 42.91 -3.01 -7.65
CA ALA A 130 43.71 -2.50 -6.54
C ALA A 130 42.88 -1.63 -5.58
N VAL A 131 41.97 -0.78 -6.11
CA VAL A 131 41.08 0.04 -5.27
C VAL A 131 40.11 -0.83 -4.48
N VAL A 132 39.51 -1.85 -5.11
CA VAL A 132 38.59 -2.80 -4.44
C VAL A 132 39.30 -3.56 -3.32
N GLU A 133 40.48 -4.11 -3.59
CA GLU A 133 41.25 -4.87 -2.61
C GLU A 133 41.73 -3.99 -1.45
N ASP A 134 42.18 -2.77 -1.73
CA ASP A 134 42.54 -1.79 -0.71
C ASP A 134 41.34 -1.45 0.18
N PHE A 135 40.17 -1.18 -0.41
CA PHE A 135 38.94 -0.92 0.35
C PHE A 135 38.56 -2.12 1.22
N LYS A 136 38.52 -3.34 0.66
CA LYS A 136 38.18 -4.56 1.41
C LYS A 136 39.11 -4.77 2.60
N LYS A 137 40.42 -4.58 2.43
CA LYS A 137 41.41 -4.67 3.52
C LYS A 137 41.11 -3.64 4.62
N LEU A 138 40.88 -2.38 4.23
CA LEU A 138 40.64 -1.27 5.15
C LEU A 138 39.31 -1.39 5.90
N ALA A 139 38.25 -1.81 5.21
CA ALA A 139 36.92 -2.03 5.80
C ALA A 139 36.93 -3.21 6.80
N ARG A 140 37.63 -4.31 6.50
CA ARG A 140 37.80 -5.43 7.45
C ARG A 140 38.53 -5.01 8.72
N LEU A 141 39.52 -4.12 8.62
CA LEU A 141 40.22 -3.57 9.79
C LEU A 141 39.33 -2.65 10.63
N ALA A 142 38.33 -2.02 10.01
CA ALA A 142 37.30 -1.25 10.67
C ALA A 142 36.19 -2.13 11.29
N GLU A 143 36.32 -3.46 11.20
CA GLU A 143 35.32 -4.45 11.62
C GLU A 143 34.02 -4.41 10.79
N CYS A 144 34.08 -3.85 9.56
CA CYS A 144 32.99 -3.95 8.60
C CYS A 144 33.07 -5.27 7.81
N VAL A 145 31.91 -5.83 7.47
CA VAL A 145 31.81 -7.00 6.58
C VAL A 145 31.62 -6.50 5.15
N VAL A 146 32.41 -6.99 4.20
CA VAL A 146 32.33 -6.55 2.80
C VAL A 146 32.04 -7.75 1.91
N SER A 147 31.06 -7.60 1.02
CA SER A 147 30.69 -8.62 0.03
C SER A 147 31.84 -8.90 -0.94
N ASP A 148 31.96 -10.16 -1.36
CA ASP A 148 32.90 -10.54 -2.41
C ASP A 148 32.35 -10.27 -3.83
N LYS A 149 31.05 -10.03 -3.96
CA LYS A 149 30.40 -9.65 -5.22
C LYS A 149 30.58 -8.15 -5.48
N GLN A 150 30.80 -7.78 -6.74
CA GLN A 150 30.92 -6.38 -7.17
C GLN A 150 30.27 -6.16 -8.54
N VAL A 151 29.78 -4.95 -8.77
CA VAL A 151 29.27 -4.49 -10.08
C VAL A 151 30.22 -3.45 -10.65
N ASN A 152 30.54 -3.56 -11.94
CA ASN A 152 31.54 -2.74 -12.60
C ASN A 152 30.90 -1.80 -13.63
N PHE A 153 30.94 -0.49 -13.36
CA PHE A 153 30.56 0.56 -14.29
C PHE A 153 31.81 1.17 -14.96
N PRO A 154 31.69 1.96 -16.05
CA PRO A 154 32.84 2.59 -16.69
C PRO A 154 33.75 3.37 -15.72
N GLU A 155 33.16 4.16 -14.82
CA GLU A 155 33.91 5.05 -13.90
C GLU A 155 33.87 4.63 -12.43
N ARG A 156 33.06 3.62 -12.09
CA ARG A 156 32.80 3.20 -10.71
C ARG A 156 32.80 1.69 -10.56
N THR A 157 33.09 1.22 -9.34
CA THR A 157 32.89 -0.16 -8.92
C THR A 157 32.04 -0.14 -7.66
N VAL A 158 30.94 -0.89 -7.67
CA VAL A 158 29.98 -0.92 -6.57
C VAL A 158 30.09 -2.26 -5.85
N LEU A 159 30.04 -2.20 -4.52
CA LEU A 159 30.05 -3.35 -3.63
C LEU A 159 29.20 -3.05 -2.40
N VAL A 160 28.80 -4.11 -1.71
CA VAL A 160 27.96 -4.01 -0.52
C VAL A 160 28.80 -4.23 0.74
N MET A 161 28.60 -3.42 1.77
CA MET A 161 29.30 -3.51 3.05
C MET A 161 28.31 -3.41 4.22
N TYR A 162 28.42 -4.25 5.23
CA TYR A 162 27.72 -4.11 6.51
C TYR A 162 28.64 -3.45 7.55
N GLY A 163 28.15 -2.41 8.21
CA GLY A 163 28.86 -1.73 9.29
C GLY A 163 28.17 -0.45 9.72
N SER A 164 28.68 0.21 10.76
CA SER A 164 28.15 1.50 11.23
C SER A 164 28.93 2.70 10.69
N GLN A 165 28.33 3.89 10.76
CA GLN A 165 29.04 5.14 10.46
C GLN A 165 30.30 5.29 11.31
N GLN A 166 30.20 4.93 12.59
CA GLN A 166 31.32 4.98 13.51
C GLN A 166 32.44 4.04 13.08
N GLN A 167 32.12 2.80 12.67
CA GLN A 167 33.11 1.85 12.16
C GLN A 167 33.78 2.37 10.89
N LEU A 168 32.99 2.80 9.90
CA LEU A 168 33.51 3.31 8.63
C LEU A 168 34.40 4.55 8.81
N SER A 169 34.07 5.40 9.78
CA SER A 169 34.82 6.62 10.10
C SER A 169 36.11 6.37 10.91
N ARG A 170 36.39 5.15 11.39
CA ARG A 170 37.62 4.83 12.15
C ARG A 170 38.90 5.04 11.34
N SER A 171 38.79 5.05 10.01
CA SER A 171 39.93 5.16 9.10
C SER A 171 39.61 6.15 7.97
N VAL A 172 40.31 7.29 7.99
CA VAL A 172 40.29 8.27 6.89
C VAL A 172 40.71 7.63 5.57
N MET A 173 41.59 6.62 5.62
CA MET A 173 42.01 5.87 4.43
C MET A 173 40.86 5.06 3.83
N THR A 174 39.92 4.57 4.65
CA THR A 174 38.74 3.84 4.17
C THR A 174 37.82 4.79 3.41
N LEU A 175 37.54 5.97 3.98
CA LEU A 175 36.74 7.01 3.32
C LEU A 175 37.40 7.51 2.02
N ASN A 176 38.73 7.63 2.00
CA ASN A 176 39.47 8.04 0.80
C ASN A 176 39.31 7.07 -0.39
N CYS A 177 38.99 5.80 -0.13
CA CYS A 177 38.70 4.81 -1.18
C CYS A 177 37.30 4.96 -1.77
N VAL A 178 36.39 5.73 -1.15
CA VAL A 178 34.97 5.77 -1.49
C VAL A 178 34.63 7.05 -2.24
N ALA A 179 33.96 6.93 -3.39
CA ALA A 179 33.43 8.07 -4.12
C ALA A 179 32.04 8.49 -3.61
N GLU A 180 31.18 7.50 -3.32
CA GLU A 180 29.81 7.71 -2.85
C GLU A 180 29.38 6.59 -1.88
N LEU A 181 28.49 6.94 -0.96
CA LEU A 181 27.82 6.03 -0.05
C LEU A 181 26.31 6.18 -0.22
N ARG A 182 25.63 5.05 -0.26
CA ARG A 182 24.17 4.96 -0.36
C ARG A 182 23.63 3.89 0.57
N TYR A 183 22.34 3.97 0.85
CA TYR A 183 21.63 2.92 1.55
C TYR A 183 21.55 1.71 0.61
N ALA A 184 21.98 0.53 1.07
CA ALA A 184 21.84 -0.66 0.24
C ALA A 184 20.35 -0.95 0.05
N LYS A 185 19.87 -0.82 -1.18
CA LYS A 185 18.53 -1.28 -1.55
C LYS A 185 18.61 -2.79 -1.69
N GLU A 186 18.03 -3.50 -0.74
CA GLU A 186 17.90 -4.95 -0.81
C GLU A 186 16.57 -5.24 -1.51
N THR A 187 16.61 -6.00 -2.61
CA THR A 187 15.39 -6.57 -3.19
C THR A 187 15.17 -7.96 -2.63
N ALA A 188 13.99 -8.53 -2.89
CA ALA A 188 13.71 -9.91 -2.50
C ALA A 188 14.72 -10.92 -3.10
N GLU A 189 15.35 -10.61 -4.25
CA GLU A 189 16.36 -11.48 -4.87
C GLU A 189 17.59 -11.68 -3.98
N PHE A 190 17.99 -10.66 -3.22
CA PHE A 190 19.12 -10.74 -2.30
C PHE A 190 18.91 -11.83 -1.24
N PHE A 191 17.78 -11.79 -0.53
CA PHE A 191 17.44 -12.74 0.54
C PHE A 191 17.02 -14.10 0.02
N ASP A 192 16.25 -14.14 -1.07
CA ASP A 192 15.86 -15.37 -1.74
C ASP A 192 17.12 -16.14 -2.15
N GLY A 193 18.08 -15.49 -2.81
CA GLY A 193 19.31 -16.09 -3.29
C GLY A 193 20.37 -16.48 -2.25
N MET A 194 20.13 -16.26 -0.95
CA MET A 194 21.06 -16.61 0.14
C MET A 194 21.12 -18.13 0.40
N GLU A 195 22.23 -18.57 0.96
CA GLU A 195 22.34 -19.92 1.52
C GLU A 195 21.46 -20.04 2.77
N VAL A 196 20.90 -21.23 3.02
CA VAL A 196 19.96 -21.47 4.13
C VAL A 196 20.53 -21.10 5.51
N ARG A 197 21.85 -21.21 5.68
CA ARG A 197 22.51 -20.81 6.92
C ARG A 197 22.44 -19.30 7.15
N GLU A 198 22.67 -18.52 6.11
CA GLU A 198 22.58 -17.06 6.16
C GLU A 198 21.12 -16.65 6.39
N GLN A 199 20.18 -17.25 5.66
CA GLN A 199 18.74 -17.00 5.89
C GLN A 199 18.33 -17.29 7.34
N ARG A 200 18.93 -18.30 7.98
CA ARG A 200 18.67 -18.62 9.39
C ARG A 200 19.19 -17.55 10.33
N GLU A 201 20.38 -17.01 10.08
CA GLU A 201 20.95 -15.91 10.87
C GLU A 201 20.04 -14.66 10.79
N TRP A 202 19.51 -14.36 9.61
CA TRP A 202 18.52 -13.30 9.39
C TRP A 202 17.17 -13.57 10.09
N SER A 203 16.66 -14.80 9.97
CA SER A 203 15.44 -15.22 10.65
C SER A 203 15.57 -15.12 12.17
N ASP A 204 16.70 -15.55 12.73
CA ASP A 204 16.96 -15.51 14.18
C ASP A 204 17.10 -14.07 14.70
N ASP A 205 17.61 -13.15 13.88
CA ASP A 205 17.61 -11.73 14.19
C ASP A 205 16.20 -11.14 14.21
N LEU A 206 15.41 -11.38 13.17
CA LEU A 206 14.03 -10.91 13.10
C LEU A 206 13.17 -11.47 14.25
N LEU A 207 13.37 -12.73 14.63
CA LEU A 207 12.71 -13.33 15.79
C LEU A 207 13.08 -12.65 17.11
N ARG A 208 14.33 -12.20 17.28
CA ARG A 208 14.75 -11.44 18.47
C ARG A 208 14.08 -10.07 18.55
N ARG A 209 13.68 -9.50 17.41
CA ARG A 209 12.98 -8.21 17.30
C ARG A 209 11.46 -8.34 17.30
N LEU A 210 10.92 -9.56 17.17
CA LEU A 210 9.50 -9.84 17.08
C LEU A 210 8.79 -9.66 18.43
N GLN A 211 7.75 -8.84 18.42
CA GLN A 211 6.73 -8.75 19.46
C GLN A 211 5.46 -9.41 18.94
N ALA A 212 5.28 -10.68 19.32
CA ALA A 212 4.11 -11.47 18.98
C ALA A 212 3.02 -11.30 20.06
N PRO A 213 1.74 -11.40 19.70
CA PRO A 213 0.65 -11.30 20.66
C PRO A 213 0.53 -12.61 21.45
N PRO A 214 -0.05 -12.58 22.66
CA PRO A 214 -0.25 -13.79 23.47
C PRO A 214 -1.07 -14.85 22.71
N SER A 215 -0.86 -16.12 23.04
CA SER A 215 -1.55 -17.26 22.42
C SER A 215 -3.00 -17.45 22.89
N ASP A 216 -3.68 -16.36 23.25
CA ASP A 216 -5.07 -16.37 23.68
C ASP A 216 -6.03 -16.02 22.53
N ASP A 217 -7.32 -15.96 22.86
CA ASP A 217 -8.40 -15.68 21.92
C ASP A 217 -8.67 -14.16 21.77
N ALA A 218 -7.90 -13.29 22.44
CA ALA A 218 -8.13 -11.84 22.39
C ALA A 218 -7.59 -11.20 21.11
N ALA A 219 -6.43 -11.66 20.62
CA ALA A 219 -5.87 -11.18 19.37
C ALA A 219 -6.70 -11.70 18.16
N PRO A 220 -7.03 -10.86 17.17
CA PRO A 220 -7.73 -11.32 15.98
C PRO A 220 -6.88 -12.31 15.18
N ARG A 221 -7.53 -13.19 14.42
CA ARG A 221 -6.86 -14.11 13.49
C ARG A 221 -7.00 -13.65 12.04
N VAL A 222 -5.92 -13.74 11.27
CA VAL A 222 -6.02 -13.87 9.82
C VAL A 222 -6.20 -15.35 9.50
N CYS A 223 -7.39 -15.73 9.05
CA CYS A 223 -7.72 -17.10 8.68
C CYS A 223 -7.54 -17.29 7.17
N LEU A 224 -6.46 -17.98 6.77
CA LEU A 224 -6.13 -18.25 5.37
C LEU A 224 -6.87 -19.49 4.85
N LEU A 225 -7.78 -19.29 3.89
CA LEU A 225 -8.45 -20.36 3.15
C LEU A 225 -7.64 -20.66 1.89
N ASP A 226 -6.68 -21.60 1.96
CA ASP A 226 -5.65 -21.77 0.94
C ASP A 226 -5.09 -23.22 0.86
N SER A 227 -3.83 -23.43 0.49
CA SER A 227 -3.20 -24.76 0.32
C SER A 227 -2.74 -25.43 1.61
N GLY A 228 -3.04 -24.83 2.77
CA GLY A 228 -2.50 -25.19 4.08
C GLY A 228 -1.35 -24.27 4.50
N VAL A 229 -0.79 -24.49 5.69
CA VAL A 229 0.39 -23.74 6.18
C VAL A 229 1.32 -24.68 6.95
N ASN A 230 2.62 -24.59 6.66
CA ASN A 230 3.63 -25.32 7.41
C ASN A 230 4.04 -24.52 8.66
N ARG A 231 3.30 -24.74 9.75
CA ARG A 231 3.52 -24.12 11.07
C ARG A 231 4.95 -24.22 11.59
N GLY A 232 5.67 -25.29 11.25
CA GLY A 232 7.05 -25.52 11.69
C GLY A 232 8.08 -24.54 11.13
N HIS A 233 7.69 -23.58 10.29
CA HIS A 233 8.54 -22.47 9.91
C HIS A 233 8.84 -21.56 11.12
N PRO A 234 10.12 -21.22 11.43
CA PRO A 234 10.49 -20.46 12.63
C PRO A 234 9.77 -19.11 12.78
N LEU A 235 9.51 -18.41 11.67
CA LEU A 235 8.74 -17.15 11.68
C LEU A 235 7.23 -17.33 11.83
N LEU A 236 6.66 -18.51 11.57
CA LEU A 236 5.22 -18.73 11.68
C LEU A 236 4.84 -19.39 13.01
N GLU A 237 5.75 -20.18 13.59
CA GLU A 237 5.52 -20.87 14.85
C GLU A 237 5.05 -19.95 16.01
N PRO A 238 5.59 -18.73 16.19
CA PRO A 238 5.15 -17.84 17.27
C PRO A 238 3.72 -17.29 17.09
N LEU A 239 3.22 -17.25 15.86
CA LEU A 239 2.01 -16.50 15.48
C LEU A 239 0.76 -17.38 15.32
N MET A 240 0.91 -18.70 15.43
CA MET A 240 -0.16 -19.67 15.24
C MET A 240 -0.07 -20.72 16.35
N ASP A 241 -1.10 -21.53 16.56
CA ASP A 241 -1.05 -22.74 17.40
C ASP A 241 -1.38 -23.99 16.57
N ALA A 242 -1.07 -25.19 17.07
CA ALA A 242 -1.39 -26.42 16.35
C ALA A 242 -2.90 -26.61 16.11
N GLY A 243 -3.74 -26.08 17.01
CA GLY A 243 -5.20 -26.08 16.87
C GLY A 243 -5.75 -25.05 15.88
N ASP A 244 -4.89 -24.19 15.33
CA ASP A 244 -5.27 -23.17 14.34
C ASP A 244 -5.11 -23.68 12.89
N LEU A 245 -4.74 -24.96 12.72
CA LEU A 245 -4.61 -25.61 11.43
C LEU A 245 -5.80 -26.54 11.16
N HIS A 246 -6.50 -26.29 10.07
CA HIS A 246 -7.71 -27.01 9.66
C HIS A 246 -7.60 -27.49 8.22
N THR A 247 -8.49 -28.40 7.83
CA THR A 247 -8.66 -28.84 6.44
C THR A 247 -10.13 -29.16 6.17
N VAL A 248 -10.60 -28.90 4.94
CA VAL A 248 -11.95 -29.30 4.51
C VAL A 248 -12.01 -30.79 4.15
N GLU A 249 -10.87 -31.40 3.84
CA GLU A 249 -10.75 -32.83 3.52
C GLU A 249 -9.61 -33.44 4.36
N PRO A 250 -9.95 -34.26 5.39
CA PRO A 250 -8.96 -34.86 6.29
C PRO A 250 -7.85 -35.63 5.58
N ALA A 251 -8.13 -36.25 4.43
CA ALA A 251 -7.13 -37.00 3.68
C ALA A 251 -5.97 -36.13 3.13
N TRP A 252 -6.16 -34.82 3.00
CA TRP A 252 -5.12 -33.90 2.51
C TRP A 252 -4.12 -33.46 3.59
N GLY A 253 -4.41 -33.74 4.87
CA GLY A 253 -3.71 -33.12 5.99
C GLY A 253 -3.95 -31.61 6.05
N VAL A 254 -3.11 -30.91 6.82
CA VAL A 254 -3.16 -29.43 6.98
C VAL A 254 -1.93 -28.73 6.42
N ASP A 255 -0.89 -29.50 6.11
CA ASP A 255 0.39 -29.01 5.63
C ASP A 255 0.31 -28.49 4.20
N ASP A 256 1.13 -27.50 3.90
CA ASP A 256 1.27 -26.88 2.60
C ASP A 256 2.34 -27.59 1.74
N GLY A 257 1.89 -28.25 0.68
CA GLY A 257 2.77 -28.84 -0.33
C GLY A 257 3.13 -27.91 -1.49
N ALA A 258 2.37 -26.82 -1.68
CA ALA A 258 2.47 -25.94 -2.85
C ALA A 258 3.24 -24.64 -2.59
N ASN A 259 3.53 -24.34 -1.32
CA ASN A 259 4.13 -23.09 -0.85
C ASN A 259 3.26 -21.83 -1.05
N HIS A 260 2.01 -21.99 -1.47
CA HIS A 260 1.10 -20.87 -1.66
C HIS A 260 0.62 -20.35 -0.31
N GLY A 261 -0.07 -21.18 0.48
CA GLY A 261 -0.59 -20.78 1.80
C GLY A 261 0.48 -20.40 2.82
N THR A 262 1.62 -21.11 2.87
CA THR A 262 2.75 -20.74 3.75
C THR A 262 3.35 -19.40 3.33
N GLY A 263 3.52 -19.16 2.03
CA GLY A 263 3.98 -17.88 1.53
C GLY A 263 3.00 -16.74 1.83
N LEU A 264 1.69 -16.98 1.73
CA LEU A 264 0.69 -15.96 2.09
C LEU A 264 0.61 -15.71 3.60
N ALA A 265 0.83 -16.72 4.43
CA ALA A 265 0.91 -16.58 5.88
C ALA A 265 2.06 -15.65 6.30
N GLY A 266 3.23 -15.78 5.66
CA GLY A 266 4.36 -14.86 5.85
C GLY A 266 4.00 -13.42 5.51
N LEU A 267 3.37 -13.18 4.36
CA LEU A 267 2.96 -11.83 3.94
C LEU A 267 1.88 -11.22 4.86
N ALA A 268 0.91 -12.03 5.29
CA ALA A 268 -0.15 -11.57 6.19
C ALA A 268 0.37 -11.20 7.59
N ALA A 269 1.49 -11.79 8.02
CA ALA A 269 2.14 -11.50 9.29
C ALA A 269 3.13 -10.33 9.18
N TYR A 270 4.03 -10.38 8.21
CA TYR A 270 5.23 -9.54 8.18
C TYR A 270 5.22 -8.47 7.09
N GLY A 271 4.24 -8.48 6.18
CA GLY A 271 4.34 -7.70 4.95
C GLY A 271 5.39 -8.30 4.01
N ASP A 272 6.02 -7.46 3.18
CA ASP A 272 7.20 -7.88 2.43
C ASP A 272 8.38 -8.05 3.39
N LEU A 273 8.87 -9.28 3.55
CA LEU A 273 9.98 -9.57 4.47
C LEU A 273 11.25 -8.79 4.11
N THR A 274 11.39 -8.32 2.87
CA THR A 274 12.52 -7.47 2.47
C THR A 274 12.66 -6.27 3.40
N ASP A 275 11.55 -5.59 3.71
CA ASP A 275 11.54 -4.40 4.57
C ASP A 275 11.85 -4.77 6.03
N ALA A 276 11.23 -5.84 6.51
CA ALA A 276 11.37 -6.28 7.91
C ALA A 276 12.77 -6.84 8.22
N LEU A 277 13.42 -7.49 7.25
CA LEU A 277 14.78 -8.01 7.36
C LEU A 277 15.81 -6.89 7.22
N SER A 278 15.59 -5.92 6.33
CA SER A 278 16.51 -4.79 6.12
C SER A 278 16.53 -3.78 7.28
N SER A 279 15.47 -3.76 8.10
CA SER A 279 15.37 -2.87 9.27
C SER A 279 15.87 -3.52 10.56
N ALA A 280 16.45 -2.69 11.45
CA ALA A 280 16.80 -3.06 12.82
C ALA A 280 15.67 -2.80 13.84
N ASP A 281 14.52 -2.28 13.39
CA ASP A 281 13.42 -1.90 14.26
C ASP A 281 12.69 -3.10 14.88
N ALA A 282 12.00 -2.87 15.99
CA ALA A 282 11.11 -3.88 16.58
C ALA A 282 9.94 -4.17 15.63
N ILE A 283 9.62 -5.45 15.45
CA ILE A 283 8.51 -5.88 14.60
C ILE A 283 7.32 -6.22 15.50
N ASN A 284 6.33 -5.34 15.53
CA ASN A 284 5.11 -5.57 16.31
C ASN A 284 4.00 -6.17 15.42
N ILE A 285 3.56 -7.38 15.75
CA ILE A 285 2.44 -8.05 15.07
C ILE A 285 1.30 -8.17 16.08
N PRO A 286 0.18 -7.44 15.92
CA PRO A 286 -0.89 -7.43 16.92
C PRO A 286 -1.95 -8.53 16.69
N HIS A 287 -1.77 -9.37 15.67
CA HIS A 287 -2.69 -10.44 15.28
C HIS A 287 -1.98 -11.80 15.21
N ARG A 288 -2.78 -12.87 15.17
CA ARG A 288 -2.31 -14.25 14.99
C ARG A 288 -2.80 -14.81 13.66
N LEU A 289 -2.30 -15.97 13.28
CA LEU A 289 -2.65 -16.67 12.06
C LEU A 289 -3.49 -17.91 12.36
N GLU A 290 -4.34 -18.26 11.42
CA GLU A 290 -5.13 -19.50 11.39
C GLU A 290 -5.19 -19.96 9.93
N SER A 291 -5.23 -21.26 9.66
CA SER A 291 -5.24 -21.78 8.29
C SER A 291 -6.28 -22.87 8.11
N VAL A 292 -6.90 -22.87 6.93
CA VAL A 292 -7.76 -23.94 6.48
C VAL A 292 -7.29 -24.36 5.10
N LYS A 293 -6.83 -25.60 4.98
CA LYS A 293 -6.51 -26.21 3.70
C LYS A 293 -7.80 -26.45 2.92
N LEU A 294 -8.03 -25.60 1.92
CA LEU A 294 -9.18 -25.59 1.01
C LEU A 294 -8.89 -26.34 -0.30
N ILE A 295 -7.63 -26.34 -0.75
CA ILE A 295 -7.15 -27.04 -1.94
C ILE A 295 -5.82 -27.75 -1.62
N PRO A 296 -5.50 -28.90 -2.23
CA PRO A 296 -4.18 -29.52 -2.02
C PRO A 296 -3.07 -28.92 -2.89
N ALA A 297 -3.42 -28.40 -4.07
CA ALA A 297 -2.52 -27.71 -5.01
C ALA A 297 -3.34 -26.90 -6.02
N GLU A 298 -2.67 -26.04 -6.80
CA GLU A 298 -3.30 -25.31 -7.90
C GLU A 298 -3.93 -26.28 -8.92
N GLY A 299 -5.15 -25.97 -9.38
CA GLY A 299 -5.89 -26.79 -10.35
C GLY A 299 -6.43 -28.12 -9.80
N ALA A 300 -6.20 -28.45 -8.53
CA ALA A 300 -6.61 -29.74 -7.96
C ALA A 300 -8.11 -29.83 -7.57
N ASN A 301 -8.81 -28.69 -7.46
CA ASN A 301 -10.24 -28.66 -7.21
C ASN A 301 -11.01 -28.58 -8.54
N GLU A 302 -11.28 -29.73 -9.17
CA GLU A 302 -12.23 -29.82 -10.28
C GLU A 302 -13.66 -29.59 -9.75
N GLY A 303 -14.43 -28.70 -10.35
CA GLY A 303 -15.79 -28.42 -9.89
C GLY A 303 -16.46 -27.24 -10.58
N ASP A 304 -17.73 -27.03 -10.22
CA ASP A 304 -18.46 -25.80 -10.56
C ASP A 304 -18.56 -24.87 -9.34
N ALA A 305 -19.08 -23.66 -9.54
CA ALA A 305 -19.23 -22.67 -8.48
C ALA A 305 -20.04 -23.16 -7.26
N ARG A 306 -20.90 -24.18 -7.39
CA ARG A 306 -21.64 -24.75 -6.24
C ARG A 306 -20.73 -25.63 -5.40
N HIS A 307 -19.86 -26.40 -6.04
CA HIS A 307 -18.86 -27.18 -5.32
C HIS A 307 -17.87 -26.27 -4.58
N HIS A 308 -17.38 -25.21 -5.24
CA HIS A 308 -16.50 -24.23 -4.60
C HIS A 308 -17.20 -23.50 -3.44
N ALA A 309 -18.46 -23.10 -3.61
CA ALA A 309 -19.27 -22.54 -2.52
C ALA A 309 -19.36 -23.48 -1.32
N TYR A 310 -19.62 -24.76 -1.54
CA TYR A 310 -19.70 -25.76 -0.48
C TYR A 310 -18.38 -25.89 0.29
N LEU A 311 -17.26 -26.06 -0.41
CA LEU A 311 -15.95 -26.15 0.22
C LEU A 311 -15.58 -24.88 0.99
N PHE A 312 -15.94 -23.71 0.46
CA PHE A 312 -15.70 -22.44 1.14
C PHE A 312 -16.51 -22.32 2.43
N MET A 313 -17.80 -22.70 2.43
CA MET A 313 -18.63 -22.73 3.64
C MET A 313 -18.08 -23.71 4.69
N GLU A 314 -17.66 -24.91 4.27
CA GLU A 314 -16.98 -25.85 5.15
C GLU A 314 -15.71 -25.24 5.73
N GLY A 315 -14.91 -24.58 4.89
CA GLY A 315 -13.66 -23.94 5.28
C GLY A 315 -13.86 -22.87 6.35
N VAL A 316 -14.90 -22.05 6.24
CA VAL A 316 -15.27 -21.06 7.25
C VAL A 316 -15.79 -21.72 8.54
N ALA A 317 -16.57 -22.79 8.42
CA ALA A 317 -17.16 -23.46 9.58
C ALA A 317 -16.14 -24.15 10.49
N ARG A 318 -15.06 -24.75 9.95
CA ARG A 318 -14.05 -25.48 10.75
C ARG A 318 -13.44 -24.64 11.90
N PRO A 319 -12.83 -23.47 11.63
CA PRO A 319 -12.27 -22.64 12.70
C PRO A 319 -13.34 -22.09 13.64
N GLU A 320 -14.52 -21.74 13.14
CA GLU A 320 -15.63 -21.23 13.98
C GLU A 320 -16.16 -22.27 14.96
N ILE A 321 -16.26 -23.53 14.55
CA ILE A 321 -16.63 -24.63 15.45
C ILE A 321 -15.56 -24.83 16.53
N SER A 322 -14.28 -24.75 16.16
CA SER A 322 -13.17 -24.96 17.09
C SER A 322 -13.01 -23.83 18.12
N ALA A 323 -13.24 -22.58 17.69
CA ALA A 323 -13.07 -21.39 18.51
C ALA A 323 -14.09 -20.30 18.10
N PRO A 324 -15.33 -20.38 18.61
CA PRO A 324 -16.46 -19.59 18.11
C PRO A 324 -16.41 -18.11 18.49
N ARG A 325 -15.57 -17.71 19.45
CA ARG A 325 -15.49 -16.33 19.95
C ARG A 325 -14.32 -15.52 19.41
N ARG A 326 -13.46 -16.12 18.58
CA ARG A 326 -12.30 -15.41 18.00
C ARG A 326 -12.76 -14.47 16.90
N ALA A 327 -12.31 -13.22 16.97
CA ALA A 327 -12.43 -12.29 15.86
C ALA A 327 -11.54 -12.76 14.69
N ARG A 328 -12.07 -12.70 13.47
CA ARG A 328 -11.40 -13.21 12.26
C ARG A 328 -11.51 -12.24 11.09
N VAL A 329 -10.41 -12.14 10.36
CA VAL A 329 -10.41 -11.75 8.95
C VAL A 329 -10.19 -13.02 8.14
N PHE A 330 -11.18 -13.43 7.37
CA PHE A 330 -11.02 -14.53 6.42
C PHE A 330 -10.38 -14.00 5.14
N THR A 331 -9.34 -14.67 4.67
CA THR A 331 -8.70 -14.34 3.39
C THR A 331 -8.61 -15.56 2.48
N SER A 332 -8.85 -15.36 1.19
CA SER A 332 -8.78 -16.41 0.18
C SER A 332 -8.13 -15.87 -1.10
N ALA A 333 -7.04 -16.53 -1.50
CA ALA A 333 -6.40 -16.32 -2.79
C ALA A 333 -6.75 -17.44 -3.80
N VAL A 334 -7.58 -18.40 -3.40
CA VAL A 334 -8.16 -19.39 -4.31
C VAL A 334 -9.26 -18.72 -5.14
N THR A 335 -9.11 -18.77 -6.48
CA THR A 335 -10.07 -18.20 -7.43
C THR A 335 -10.35 -19.16 -8.58
N ALA A 336 -11.49 -18.97 -9.26
CA ALA A 336 -11.81 -19.67 -10.49
C ALA A 336 -11.84 -18.69 -11.68
N SER A 337 -11.04 -18.97 -12.71
CA SER A 337 -10.87 -18.12 -13.91
C SER A 337 -12.04 -18.21 -14.90
N ASP A 338 -13.22 -18.61 -14.44
CA ASP A 338 -14.40 -18.77 -15.28
C ASP A 338 -15.09 -17.42 -15.48
N TYR A 339 -14.89 -16.81 -16.65
CA TYR A 339 -15.40 -15.48 -16.96
C TYR A 339 -16.88 -15.43 -17.37
N ARG A 340 -17.63 -16.54 -17.24
CA ARG A 340 -19.03 -16.62 -17.71
C ARG A 340 -19.94 -15.57 -17.06
N ASP A 341 -19.65 -15.16 -15.83
CA ASP A 341 -20.56 -14.34 -15.04
C ASP A 341 -20.43 -12.83 -15.31
N ARG A 342 -19.29 -12.37 -15.86
CA ARG A 342 -19.06 -10.95 -16.27
C ARG A 342 -19.51 -9.90 -15.23
N GLY A 343 -19.27 -10.19 -13.95
CA GLY A 343 -19.65 -9.33 -12.80
C GLY A 343 -20.99 -9.66 -12.15
N ARG A 344 -21.79 -10.53 -12.76
CA ARG A 344 -22.97 -11.11 -12.12
C ARG A 344 -22.55 -11.99 -10.94
N PRO A 345 -23.29 -11.97 -9.82
CA PRO A 345 -23.02 -12.88 -8.72
C PRO A 345 -23.14 -14.36 -9.12
N SER A 346 -22.15 -15.16 -8.78
CA SER A 346 -22.13 -16.61 -8.93
C SER A 346 -22.75 -17.28 -7.70
N SER A 347 -22.83 -18.62 -7.70
CA SER A 347 -23.21 -19.35 -6.47
C SER A 347 -22.16 -19.22 -5.36
N TRP A 348 -20.88 -19.13 -5.73
CA TRP A 348 -19.78 -18.99 -4.78
C TRP A 348 -19.72 -17.57 -4.20
N SER A 349 -19.76 -16.54 -5.05
CA SER A 349 -19.79 -15.15 -4.58
C SER A 349 -21.03 -14.85 -3.73
N ALA A 350 -22.18 -15.45 -4.07
CA ALA A 350 -23.39 -15.35 -3.25
C ALA A 350 -23.28 -16.09 -1.91
N ALA A 351 -22.57 -17.22 -1.85
CA ALA A 351 -22.29 -17.89 -0.58
C ALA A 351 -21.38 -17.03 0.30
N VAL A 352 -20.35 -16.39 -0.27
CA VAL A 352 -19.50 -15.42 0.44
C VAL A 352 -20.35 -14.27 0.99
N ASP A 353 -21.26 -13.69 0.18
CA ASP A 353 -22.15 -12.63 0.64
C ASP A 353 -23.06 -13.09 1.80
N GLY A 354 -23.58 -14.32 1.71
CA GLY A 354 -24.43 -14.91 2.74
C GLY A 354 -23.71 -15.13 4.07
N LEU A 355 -22.47 -15.64 4.01
CA LEU A 355 -21.58 -15.80 5.16
C LEU A 355 -21.19 -14.45 5.77
N ALA A 356 -20.85 -13.47 4.93
CA ALA A 356 -20.46 -12.13 5.36
C ALA A 356 -21.57 -11.44 6.15
N ALA A 357 -22.81 -11.49 5.63
CA ALA A 357 -23.99 -10.95 6.27
C ALA A 357 -24.54 -11.83 7.41
N ASP A 358 -23.98 -13.03 7.60
CA ASP A 358 -24.50 -14.05 8.53
C ASP A 358 -26.00 -14.31 8.34
N THR A 359 -26.40 -14.58 7.09
CA THR A 359 -27.82 -14.63 6.68
C THR A 359 -28.63 -15.69 7.45
N ASP A 360 -28.01 -16.82 7.78
CA ASP A 360 -28.64 -17.91 8.54
C ASP A 360 -28.65 -17.63 10.05
N GLY A 361 -27.66 -16.89 10.56
CA GLY A 361 -27.58 -16.39 11.94
C GLY A 361 -28.26 -15.04 12.15
N ALA A 362 -29.03 -14.54 11.18
CA ALA A 362 -29.74 -13.26 11.22
C ALA A 362 -28.84 -12.05 11.53
N GLY A 363 -27.58 -12.06 11.07
CA GLY A 363 -26.65 -10.94 11.26
C GLY A 363 -26.05 -10.86 12.66
N GLU A 364 -26.11 -11.92 13.46
CA GLU A 364 -25.51 -11.95 14.80
C GLU A 364 -23.97 -11.93 14.73
N ASN A 365 -23.38 -12.71 13.81
CA ASN A 365 -21.93 -12.88 13.68
C ASN A 365 -21.46 -12.61 12.24
N PRO A 366 -21.54 -11.36 11.75
CA PRO A 366 -21.08 -11.01 10.41
C PRO A 366 -19.57 -11.27 10.28
N ARG A 367 -19.13 -11.53 9.05
CA ARG A 367 -17.75 -11.96 8.74
C ARG A 367 -17.09 -11.00 7.76
N LEU A 368 -15.83 -10.64 8.03
CA LEU A 368 -15.01 -9.89 7.08
C LEU A 368 -14.25 -10.85 6.16
N PHE A 369 -14.44 -10.68 4.85
CA PHE A 369 -13.73 -11.44 3.82
C PHE A 369 -12.85 -10.53 2.97
N VAL A 370 -11.62 -10.98 2.75
CA VAL A 370 -10.66 -10.41 1.80
C VAL A 370 -10.41 -11.45 0.70
N LEU A 371 -10.62 -11.08 -0.55
CA LEU A 371 -10.53 -11.97 -1.71
C LEU A 371 -9.52 -11.40 -2.70
N SER A 372 -8.65 -12.25 -3.24
CA SER A 372 -7.83 -11.83 -4.39
C SER A 372 -8.71 -11.60 -5.63
N ALA A 373 -8.35 -10.60 -6.45
CA ALA A 373 -9.03 -10.34 -7.72
C ALA A 373 -8.88 -11.47 -8.75
N GLY A 374 -7.82 -12.28 -8.65
CA GLY A 374 -7.45 -13.28 -9.66
C GLY A 374 -6.37 -12.75 -10.59
N ASN A 375 -5.59 -13.67 -11.16
CA ASN A 375 -4.34 -13.34 -11.85
C ASN A 375 -4.43 -13.48 -13.37
N THR A 376 -3.81 -12.56 -14.08
CA THR A 376 -3.37 -12.72 -15.47
C THR A 376 -2.05 -13.50 -15.46
N SER A 377 -2.06 -14.76 -15.92
CA SER A 377 -0.87 -15.63 -15.95
C SER A 377 -0.29 -15.85 -17.35
N ASP A 378 -0.96 -15.41 -18.42
CA ASP A 378 -0.49 -15.56 -19.80
C ASP A 378 0.60 -14.52 -20.13
N PRO A 379 1.84 -14.94 -20.46
CA PRO A 379 2.90 -14.03 -20.88
C PRO A 379 2.52 -13.14 -22.09
N ASN A 380 1.65 -13.60 -22.99
CA ASN A 380 1.18 -12.76 -24.10
C ASN A 380 0.33 -11.59 -23.61
N ALA A 381 -0.46 -11.80 -22.56
CA ALA A 381 -1.22 -10.74 -21.92
C ALA A 381 -0.31 -9.73 -21.22
N TRP A 382 0.80 -10.19 -20.61
CA TRP A 382 1.82 -9.29 -20.05
C TRP A 382 2.52 -8.48 -21.14
N ALA A 383 2.82 -9.09 -22.30
CA ALA A 383 3.35 -8.37 -23.46
C ALA A 383 2.37 -7.31 -23.99
N GLY A 384 1.07 -7.59 -23.91
CA GLY A 384 -0.02 -6.67 -24.26
C GLY A 384 -0.34 -5.58 -23.21
N TYR A 385 0.48 -5.45 -22.16
CA TYR A 385 0.33 -4.40 -21.16
C TYR A 385 0.47 -2.99 -21.78
N PRO A 386 -0.35 -1.98 -21.38
CA PRO A 386 -1.38 -2.04 -20.34
C PRO A 386 -2.76 -2.48 -20.84
N THR A 387 -2.95 -2.75 -22.14
CA THR A 387 -4.26 -3.07 -22.72
C THR A 387 -4.91 -4.31 -22.10
N SER A 388 -4.10 -5.31 -21.72
CA SER A 388 -4.56 -6.53 -21.06
C SER A 388 -5.28 -6.29 -19.72
N LEU A 389 -4.94 -5.20 -19.02
CA LEU A 389 -5.63 -4.80 -17.77
C LEU A 389 -7.11 -4.54 -18.00
N SER A 390 -7.52 -4.11 -19.19
CA SER A 390 -8.92 -3.84 -19.51
C SER A 390 -9.68 -5.06 -20.05
N THR A 391 -8.99 -6.16 -20.38
CA THR A 391 -9.60 -7.34 -21.01
C THR A 391 -9.68 -8.56 -20.10
N ASN A 392 -8.79 -8.66 -19.11
CA ASN A 392 -8.78 -9.75 -18.14
C ASN A 392 -9.61 -9.39 -16.91
N LEU A 393 -10.60 -10.23 -16.60
CA LEU A 393 -11.65 -9.89 -15.65
C LEU A 393 -11.40 -10.49 -14.28
N VAL A 394 -11.86 -9.82 -13.23
CA VAL A 394 -11.86 -10.38 -11.87
C VAL A 394 -12.53 -11.76 -11.87
N HIS A 395 -11.88 -12.71 -11.19
CA HIS A 395 -12.27 -14.11 -11.06
C HIS A 395 -13.35 -14.31 -9.99
N ASP A 396 -14.04 -15.46 -10.03
CA ASP A 396 -14.94 -15.91 -8.95
C ASP A 396 -14.09 -16.27 -7.70
N PRO A 397 -14.44 -15.83 -6.47
CA PRO A 397 -15.66 -15.14 -6.03
C PRO A 397 -15.56 -13.61 -5.86
N GLY A 398 -14.65 -12.95 -6.58
CA GLY A 398 -14.40 -11.51 -6.46
C GLY A 398 -15.59 -10.61 -6.84
N GLN A 399 -16.70 -11.15 -7.33
CA GLN A 399 -17.97 -10.44 -7.58
C GLN A 399 -18.80 -10.21 -6.31
N ALA A 400 -18.44 -10.83 -5.18
CA ALA A 400 -19.16 -10.71 -3.92
C ALA A 400 -19.33 -9.24 -3.51
N TRP A 401 -20.55 -8.86 -3.10
CA TRP A 401 -20.88 -7.49 -2.73
C TRP A 401 -20.39 -7.12 -1.34
N ASN A 402 -20.32 -8.08 -0.43
CA ASN A 402 -19.99 -7.87 0.98
C ASN A 402 -18.48 -7.99 1.25
N ALA A 403 -17.75 -8.80 0.48
CA ALA A 403 -16.31 -8.98 0.61
C ALA A 403 -15.50 -7.82 -0.01
N ILE A 404 -14.26 -7.66 0.46
CA ILE A 404 -13.24 -6.80 -0.17
C ILE A 404 -12.54 -7.64 -1.24
N THR A 405 -12.56 -7.17 -2.49
CA THR A 405 -11.77 -7.75 -3.58
C THR A 405 -10.53 -6.89 -3.79
N VAL A 406 -9.36 -7.53 -3.80
CA VAL A 406 -8.06 -6.87 -3.80
C VAL A 406 -7.34 -7.11 -5.13
N GLY A 407 -7.07 -6.03 -5.86
CA GLY A 407 -6.19 -6.04 -7.03
C GLY A 407 -4.72 -5.85 -6.66
N ALA A 408 -3.85 -5.86 -7.67
CA ALA A 408 -2.41 -5.68 -7.48
C ALA A 408 -1.89 -4.42 -8.19
N TYR A 409 -1.14 -3.60 -7.46
CA TYR A 409 -0.28 -2.55 -8.01
C TYR A 409 1.18 -2.90 -7.75
N THR A 410 2.12 -2.10 -8.26
CA THR A 410 3.52 -2.32 -7.94
C THR A 410 4.38 -1.06 -7.87
N ASN A 411 5.29 -1.04 -6.91
CA ASN A 411 6.45 -0.18 -6.80
C ASN A 411 7.76 -0.92 -7.10
N LYS A 412 7.71 -2.25 -7.28
CA LYS A 412 8.88 -3.08 -7.59
C LYS A 412 9.24 -2.94 -9.07
N VAL A 413 10.26 -2.12 -9.32
CA VAL A 413 10.73 -1.79 -10.68
C VAL A 413 12.21 -2.09 -10.89
N ASP A 414 12.90 -2.53 -9.84
CA ASP A 414 14.34 -2.79 -9.90
C ASP A 414 14.63 -4.15 -10.54
N THR A 415 15.30 -4.11 -11.69
CA THR A 415 15.75 -5.29 -12.44
C THR A 415 17.19 -5.69 -12.10
N GLU A 416 17.72 -5.22 -10.96
CA GLU A 416 19.06 -5.56 -10.45
C GLU A 416 20.18 -5.22 -11.47
N GLY A 417 19.99 -4.12 -12.19
CA GLY A 417 20.93 -3.65 -13.21
C GLY A 417 21.04 -4.54 -14.45
N HIS A 418 20.08 -5.44 -14.70
CA HIS A 418 20.08 -6.28 -15.89
C HIS A 418 20.05 -5.41 -17.17
N PRO A 419 20.98 -5.62 -18.13
CA PRO A 419 21.24 -4.65 -19.19
C PRO A 419 20.11 -4.48 -20.20
N THR A 420 19.24 -5.48 -20.35
CA THR A 420 18.17 -5.51 -21.35
C THR A 420 16.76 -5.63 -20.76
N LEU A 421 16.64 -5.95 -19.47
CA LEU A 421 15.35 -6.21 -18.85
C LEU A 421 14.82 -4.93 -18.23
N ASN A 422 13.59 -4.57 -18.63
CA ASN A 422 12.88 -3.42 -18.11
C ASN A 422 11.60 -3.88 -17.41
N PRO A 423 11.20 -3.24 -16.30
CA PRO A 423 9.94 -3.56 -15.65
C PRO A 423 8.76 -3.28 -16.60
N ILE A 424 7.72 -4.12 -16.57
CA ILE A 424 6.53 -3.96 -17.40
C ILE A 424 5.69 -2.78 -16.92
N ALA A 425 5.35 -2.77 -15.63
CA ALA A 425 4.67 -1.65 -14.99
C ALA A 425 5.68 -0.64 -14.45
N GLN A 426 5.32 0.64 -14.53
CA GLN A 426 6.06 1.71 -13.84
C GLN A 426 5.73 1.69 -12.34
N ALA A 427 6.59 2.29 -11.52
CA ALA A 427 6.36 2.42 -10.09
C ALA A 427 5.05 3.18 -9.83
N GLY A 428 4.25 2.69 -8.90
CA GLY A 428 2.91 3.18 -8.62
C GLY A 428 1.86 2.79 -9.68
N GLY A 429 2.21 2.07 -10.74
CA GLY A 429 1.26 1.56 -11.74
C GLY A 429 0.57 0.26 -11.29
N LEU A 430 -0.42 -0.20 -12.07
CA LEU A 430 -1.02 -1.52 -11.83
C LEU A 430 -0.06 -2.65 -12.22
N SER A 431 -0.03 -3.70 -11.42
CA SER A 431 0.76 -4.90 -11.69
C SER A 431 0.26 -5.58 -12.97
N PRO A 432 1.14 -6.08 -13.86
CA PRO A 432 0.72 -6.81 -15.06
C PRO A 432 -0.05 -8.10 -14.73
N PHE A 433 0.03 -8.58 -13.49
CA PHE A 433 -0.66 -9.77 -13.03
C PHE A 433 -2.12 -9.52 -12.65
N THR A 434 -2.54 -8.26 -12.40
CA THR A 434 -3.89 -8.01 -11.89
C THR A 434 -4.97 -8.23 -12.94
N THR A 435 -6.15 -8.63 -12.49
CA THR A 435 -7.39 -8.58 -13.27
C THR A 435 -8.26 -7.41 -12.80
N THR A 436 -9.20 -6.96 -13.64
CA THR A 436 -10.02 -5.77 -13.37
C THR A 436 -11.50 -5.98 -13.67
N THR A 437 -12.34 -4.97 -13.42
CA THR A 437 -13.78 -5.07 -13.72
C THR A 437 -14.21 -4.15 -14.85
N ARG A 438 -13.27 -3.71 -15.68
CA ARG A 438 -13.52 -2.71 -16.71
C ARG A 438 -14.66 -3.06 -17.68
N THR A 439 -14.82 -4.32 -18.04
CA THR A 439 -15.88 -4.75 -18.97
C THR A 439 -17.14 -5.25 -18.27
N TRP A 440 -17.24 -5.15 -16.94
CA TRP A 440 -18.46 -5.49 -16.23
C TRP A 440 -19.57 -4.51 -16.58
N GLU A 441 -20.81 -4.99 -16.58
CA GLU A 441 -21.97 -4.12 -16.76
C GLU A 441 -22.03 -3.07 -15.65
N ARG A 442 -22.50 -1.87 -16.00
CA ARG A 442 -22.55 -0.70 -15.09
C ARG A 442 -23.41 -0.93 -13.84
N VAL A 443 -24.29 -1.93 -13.83
CA VAL A 443 -25.15 -2.25 -12.67
C VAL A 443 -24.39 -2.95 -11.54
N TRP A 444 -23.26 -3.60 -11.83
CA TRP A 444 -22.49 -4.36 -10.85
C TRP A 444 -21.61 -3.46 -9.96
N PRO A 445 -21.22 -3.92 -8.75
CA PRO A 445 -20.38 -3.16 -7.83
C PRO A 445 -19.10 -2.64 -8.48
N LEU A 446 -18.57 -1.51 -8.00
CA LEU A 446 -17.25 -1.00 -8.40
C LEU A 446 -16.17 -1.83 -7.72
N LYS A 447 -15.33 -2.51 -8.51
CA LYS A 447 -14.36 -3.53 -8.07
C LYS A 447 -13.05 -3.42 -8.89
N PRO A 448 -11.88 -3.86 -8.37
CA PRO A 448 -11.63 -4.20 -6.97
C PRO A 448 -11.91 -3.00 -6.06
N GLU A 449 -12.05 -3.21 -4.75
CA GLU A 449 -12.22 -2.08 -3.83
C GLU A 449 -10.91 -1.34 -3.60
N VAL A 450 -9.80 -2.08 -3.55
CA VAL A 450 -8.45 -1.58 -3.29
C VAL A 450 -7.41 -2.37 -4.07
N VAL A 451 -6.19 -1.83 -4.16
CA VAL A 451 -5.01 -2.53 -4.67
C VAL A 451 -3.87 -2.48 -3.67
N LEU A 452 -3.09 -3.55 -3.56
CA LEU A 452 -1.85 -3.59 -2.75
C LEU A 452 -0.68 -4.12 -3.59
N GLU A 453 0.54 -4.04 -3.07
CA GLU A 453 1.74 -4.50 -3.78
C GLU A 453 1.58 -5.98 -4.15
N GLY A 454 1.67 -6.27 -5.45
CA GLY A 454 1.61 -7.62 -5.99
C GLY A 454 2.79 -7.92 -6.92
N GLY A 455 3.85 -7.11 -6.88
CA GLY A 455 5.01 -7.30 -7.72
C GLY A 455 4.79 -7.00 -9.19
N ASN A 456 5.82 -7.26 -9.96
CA ASN A 456 5.94 -6.89 -11.36
C ASN A 456 6.57 -8.03 -12.17
N ALA A 457 6.54 -7.89 -13.49
CA ALA A 457 7.34 -8.71 -14.38
C ALA A 457 8.29 -7.79 -15.16
N ALA A 458 9.37 -8.37 -15.68
CA ALA A 458 10.26 -7.67 -16.60
C ALA A 458 9.95 -8.07 -18.04
N LYS A 459 10.46 -7.31 -19.01
CA LYS A 459 10.46 -7.66 -20.42
C LYS A 459 11.70 -7.15 -21.14
N ASP A 460 12.06 -7.84 -22.21
CA ASP A 460 13.02 -7.40 -23.22
C ASP A 460 12.41 -7.55 -24.64
N ASP A 461 13.25 -7.56 -25.67
CA ASP A 461 12.84 -7.73 -27.08
C ASP A 461 12.27 -9.13 -27.39
N VAL A 462 12.54 -10.13 -26.53
CA VAL A 462 12.07 -11.52 -26.71
C VAL A 462 10.71 -11.71 -26.05
N GLY A 463 10.50 -11.12 -24.87
CA GLY A 463 9.21 -11.18 -24.20
C GLY A 463 9.29 -10.94 -22.70
N PRO A 464 8.16 -11.12 -21.99
CA PRO A 464 8.11 -10.90 -20.56
C PRO A 464 8.60 -12.11 -19.76
N VAL A 465 9.19 -11.84 -18.59
CA VAL A 465 9.78 -12.83 -17.68
C VAL A 465 9.54 -12.40 -16.22
N GLY A 466 9.34 -13.37 -15.34
CA GLY A 466 9.29 -13.13 -13.89
C GLY A 466 10.69 -12.96 -13.30
N MET A 467 10.82 -12.13 -12.26
CA MET A 467 12.09 -11.92 -11.54
C MET A 467 11.82 -11.85 -10.05
N ALA A 468 12.72 -12.43 -9.23
CA ALA A 468 12.59 -12.40 -7.78
C ALA A 468 12.66 -10.97 -7.24
N SER A 469 13.55 -10.12 -7.79
CA SER A 469 13.68 -8.71 -7.42
C SER A 469 12.38 -7.90 -7.60
N LEU A 470 11.50 -8.37 -8.49
CA LEU A 470 10.21 -7.77 -8.80
C LEU A 470 9.04 -8.37 -8.00
N ASN A 471 9.31 -9.32 -7.11
CA ASN A 471 8.32 -9.99 -6.26
C ASN A 471 8.47 -9.60 -4.78
N LEU A 472 7.50 -9.98 -3.95
CA LEU A 472 7.56 -9.79 -2.50
C LEU A 472 8.26 -10.97 -1.84
N LEU A 473 9.11 -10.71 -0.86
CA LEU A 473 9.77 -11.76 -0.08
C LEU A 473 8.83 -12.29 1.01
N THR A 474 8.81 -13.61 1.20
CA THR A 474 7.98 -14.28 2.19
C THR A 474 8.59 -15.61 2.68
N THR A 475 7.91 -16.31 3.58
CA THR A 475 8.31 -17.59 4.17
C THR A 475 8.12 -18.77 3.20
N HIS A 476 9.01 -19.75 3.26
CA HIS A 476 8.98 -20.96 2.44
C HIS A 476 8.43 -22.18 3.21
N ASN A 477 7.73 -23.08 2.53
CA ASN A 477 7.09 -24.24 3.14
C ASN A 477 8.06 -25.35 3.55
N GLN A 478 9.29 -25.35 3.07
CA GLN A 478 10.34 -26.32 3.46
C GLN A 478 11.46 -25.64 4.27
N PRO A 479 11.23 -25.24 5.53
CA PRO A 479 12.16 -24.43 6.34
C PRO A 479 13.51 -25.10 6.66
N ILE A 480 13.62 -26.41 6.44
CA ILE A 480 14.88 -27.15 6.57
C ILE A 480 15.81 -26.84 5.39
N ASP A 481 15.24 -26.74 4.19
CA ASP A 481 15.98 -26.55 2.94
C ASP A 481 16.15 -25.06 2.62
N ARG A 482 15.12 -24.25 2.91
CA ARG A 482 15.09 -22.80 2.66
C ARG A 482 14.03 -22.13 3.53
N LEU A 483 14.35 -20.96 4.09
CA LEU A 483 13.43 -20.18 4.93
C LEU A 483 12.66 -19.13 4.12
N PHE A 484 13.31 -18.49 3.15
CA PHE A 484 12.69 -17.41 2.38
C PHE A 484 12.44 -17.79 0.94
N THR A 485 11.39 -17.22 0.37
CA THR A 485 10.99 -17.35 -1.03
C THR A 485 10.27 -16.10 -1.50
N THR A 486 9.81 -16.06 -2.75
CA THR A 486 9.03 -14.93 -3.27
C THR A 486 7.60 -15.30 -3.62
N SER A 487 6.71 -14.32 -3.50
CA SER A 487 5.30 -14.41 -3.91
C SER A 487 4.89 -13.10 -4.61
N ASN A 488 3.89 -13.16 -5.46
CA ASN A 488 3.43 -12.02 -6.25
C ASN A 488 1.93 -12.10 -6.57
N ALA A 489 1.53 -11.23 -7.48
CA ALA A 489 0.19 -11.07 -8.01
C ALA A 489 -0.87 -10.75 -6.94
N THR A 490 -2.14 -11.01 -7.26
CA THR A 490 -3.26 -10.62 -6.39
C THR A 490 -3.38 -11.48 -5.14
N SER A 491 -2.77 -12.68 -5.12
CA SER A 491 -2.63 -13.52 -3.93
C SER A 491 -1.82 -12.81 -2.86
N ALA A 492 -0.62 -12.33 -3.21
CA ALA A 492 0.23 -11.55 -2.30
C ALA A 492 -0.48 -10.28 -1.79
N ALA A 493 -1.07 -9.51 -2.71
CA ALA A 493 -1.81 -8.29 -2.37
C ALA A 493 -2.97 -8.56 -1.39
N SER A 494 -3.71 -9.67 -1.56
CA SER A 494 -4.81 -10.04 -0.67
C SER A 494 -4.35 -10.46 0.73
N ALA A 495 -3.18 -11.11 0.84
CA ALA A 495 -2.59 -11.46 2.13
C ALA A 495 -2.15 -10.20 2.91
N LEU A 496 -1.50 -9.25 2.22
CA LEU A 496 -1.16 -7.94 2.80
C LEU A 496 -2.42 -7.21 3.30
N CYS A 497 -3.49 -7.21 2.50
CA CYS A 497 -4.75 -6.55 2.86
C CYS A 497 -5.40 -7.21 4.08
N ALA A 498 -5.34 -8.53 4.19
CA ALA A 498 -5.87 -9.26 5.34
C ALA A 498 -5.06 -8.99 6.62
N GLY A 499 -3.73 -8.93 6.51
CA GLY A 499 -2.85 -8.49 7.60
C GLY A 499 -3.18 -7.07 8.07
N MET A 500 -3.40 -6.14 7.14
CA MET A 500 -3.80 -4.76 7.47
C MET A 500 -5.18 -4.71 8.16
N ALA A 501 -6.16 -5.46 7.67
CA ALA A 501 -7.49 -5.54 8.29
C ALA A 501 -7.44 -6.12 9.72
N ALA A 502 -6.57 -7.12 9.96
CA ALA A 502 -6.37 -7.69 11.29
C ALA A 502 -5.67 -6.71 12.24
N GLN A 503 -4.76 -5.87 11.74
CA GLN A 503 -4.16 -4.79 12.52
C GLN A 503 -5.20 -3.74 12.94
N ILE A 504 -6.13 -3.37 12.03
CA ILE A 504 -7.25 -2.48 12.37
C ILE A 504 -8.15 -3.12 13.44
N LEU A 505 -8.48 -4.41 13.30
CA LEU A 505 -9.27 -5.13 14.31
C LEU A 505 -8.54 -5.24 15.66
N ALA A 506 -7.22 -5.40 15.66
CA ALA A 506 -6.45 -5.50 16.90
C ALA A 506 -6.41 -4.15 17.63
N ALA A 507 -6.27 -3.05 16.87
CA ALA A 507 -6.35 -1.70 17.41
C ALA A 507 -7.76 -1.35 17.91
N TYR A 508 -8.79 -1.84 17.22
CA TYR A 508 -10.20 -1.56 17.55
C TYR A 508 -11.07 -2.84 17.59
N PRO A 509 -10.95 -3.65 18.66
CA PRO A 509 -11.59 -4.98 18.74
C PRO A 509 -13.13 -4.97 18.75
N HIS A 510 -13.74 -3.81 18.97
CA HIS A 510 -15.19 -3.66 19.04
C HIS A 510 -15.84 -3.23 17.72
N LEU A 511 -15.04 -2.89 16.70
CA LEU A 511 -15.59 -2.48 15.41
C LEU A 511 -16.20 -3.65 14.67
N ARG A 512 -17.32 -3.38 14.01
CA ARG A 512 -18.00 -4.33 13.14
C ARG A 512 -17.20 -4.58 11.87
N PRO A 513 -17.33 -5.75 11.23
CA PRO A 513 -16.75 -6.05 9.92
C PRO A 513 -17.00 -4.97 8.85
N GLU A 514 -18.22 -4.41 8.80
CA GLU A 514 -18.60 -3.35 7.89
C GLU A 514 -17.76 -2.09 8.10
N THR A 515 -17.40 -1.80 9.36
CA THR A 515 -16.58 -0.64 9.73
C THR A 515 -15.12 -0.84 9.35
N VAL A 516 -14.55 -2.00 9.65
CA VAL A 516 -13.16 -2.32 9.26
C VAL A 516 -13.02 -2.27 7.74
N ARG A 517 -14.01 -2.81 7.02
CA ARG A 517 -14.11 -2.68 5.56
C ARG A 517 -14.18 -1.22 5.12
N ALA A 518 -14.99 -0.39 5.79
CA ALA A 518 -15.10 1.03 5.47
C ALA A 518 -13.78 1.77 5.66
N LEU A 519 -13.12 1.61 6.82
CA LEU A 519 -11.85 2.26 7.15
C LEU A 519 -10.75 1.89 6.17
N LEU A 520 -10.63 0.61 5.83
CA LEU A 520 -9.64 0.13 4.87
C LEU A 520 -9.81 0.83 3.51
N VAL A 521 -11.02 0.84 2.94
CA VAL A 521 -11.26 1.46 1.63
C VAL A 521 -11.25 3.01 1.70
N HIS A 522 -11.69 3.58 2.82
CA HIS A 522 -11.66 5.03 3.05
C HIS A 522 -10.23 5.56 3.07
N SER A 523 -9.31 4.80 3.68
CA SER A 523 -7.88 5.10 3.71
C SER A 523 -7.19 4.97 2.35
N ALA A 524 -7.85 4.47 1.31
CA ALA A 524 -7.19 4.26 0.02
C ALA A 524 -6.94 5.55 -0.78
N GLN A 525 -5.77 5.63 -1.41
CA GLN A 525 -5.39 6.72 -2.32
C GLN A 525 -4.78 6.18 -3.63
N TRP A 526 -5.12 6.82 -4.74
CA TRP A 526 -4.48 6.56 -6.02
C TRP A 526 -3.13 7.25 -6.10
N SER A 527 -2.10 6.47 -6.44
CA SER A 527 -0.77 6.97 -6.81
C SER A 527 -0.83 7.85 -8.06
N GLU A 528 0.25 8.59 -8.31
CA GLU A 528 0.41 9.34 -9.57
C GLU A 528 0.41 8.41 -10.79
N GLY A 529 1.05 7.24 -10.70
CA GLY A 529 1.06 6.23 -11.76
C GLY A 529 -0.35 5.77 -12.13
N MET A 530 -1.19 5.43 -11.14
CA MET A 530 -2.59 5.04 -11.38
C MET A 530 -3.40 6.16 -12.03
N ARG A 531 -3.26 7.40 -11.54
CA ARG A 531 -3.96 8.55 -12.10
C ARG A 531 -3.52 8.82 -13.53
N GLY A 532 -2.22 8.80 -13.80
CA GLY A 532 -1.64 9.02 -15.12
C GLY A 532 -2.06 7.97 -16.17
N MET A 533 -2.34 6.74 -15.74
CA MET A 533 -2.82 5.68 -16.64
C MET A 533 -4.28 5.87 -17.09
N PHE A 534 -5.15 6.44 -16.25
CA PHE A 534 -6.60 6.36 -16.48
C PHE A 534 -7.35 7.69 -16.44
N LEU A 535 -6.73 8.78 -15.98
CA LEU A 535 -7.34 10.11 -15.94
C LEU A 535 -6.72 11.03 -16.99
N PRO A 536 -7.55 11.73 -17.81
CA PRO A 536 -7.07 12.85 -18.60
C PRO A 536 -6.83 14.08 -17.72
N ALA A 537 -6.23 15.14 -18.29
CA ALA A 537 -5.97 16.40 -17.58
C ALA A 537 -7.23 17.04 -16.95
N LEU A 538 -8.39 16.86 -17.58
CA LEU A 538 -9.70 17.31 -17.09
C LEU A 538 -10.65 16.10 -17.03
N PRO A 539 -10.63 15.33 -15.94
CA PRO A 539 -11.42 14.11 -15.82
C PRO A 539 -12.91 14.42 -15.60
N ASN A 540 -13.76 13.62 -16.22
CA ASN A 540 -15.18 13.57 -15.94
C ASN A 540 -15.53 12.38 -15.01
N LYS A 541 -16.80 12.28 -14.62
CA LYS A 541 -17.28 11.24 -13.69
C LYS A 541 -17.11 9.81 -14.21
N ASP A 542 -17.25 9.58 -15.53
CA ASP A 542 -17.02 8.28 -16.15
C ASP A 542 -15.52 7.93 -16.20
N ASP A 543 -14.61 8.91 -16.26
CA ASP A 543 -13.16 8.68 -16.14
C ASP A 543 -12.79 8.19 -14.73
N TYR A 544 -13.40 8.73 -13.67
CA TYR A 544 -13.23 8.22 -12.32
C TYR A 544 -13.81 6.81 -12.14
N VAL A 545 -14.95 6.50 -12.77
CA VAL A 545 -15.46 5.12 -12.81
C VAL A 545 -14.47 4.21 -13.52
N ASN A 546 -13.87 4.64 -14.64
CA ASN A 546 -12.86 3.89 -15.35
C ASN A 546 -11.63 3.62 -14.49
N LEU A 547 -11.13 4.64 -13.77
CA LEU A 547 -10.03 4.50 -12.81
C LEU A 547 -10.37 3.48 -11.72
N ILE A 548 -11.54 3.59 -11.07
CA ILE A 548 -11.93 2.69 -9.98
C ILE A 548 -12.10 1.25 -10.47
N ARG A 549 -12.63 1.05 -11.68
CA ARG A 549 -12.79 -0.27 -12.29
C ARG A 549 -11.47 -1.01 -12.51
N HIS A 550 -10.35 -0.29 -12.52
CA HIS A 550 -9.00 -0.87 -12.63
C HIS A 550 -8.27 -0.88 -11.28
N CYS A 551 -8.27 0.25 -10.57
CA CYS A 551 -7.42 0.48 -9.39
C CYS A 551 -8.16 0.44 -8.05
N GLY A 552 -9.48 0.19 -8.06
CA GLY A 552 -10.32 0.45 -6.90
C GLY A 552 -10.20 1.90 -6.42
N TRP A 553 -10.26 2.11 -5.12
CA TRP A 553 -9.99 3.41 -4.50
C TRP A 553 -8.50 3.69 -4.29
N GLY A 554 -7.63 2.82 -4.82
CA GLY A 554 -6.18 2.90 -4.73
C GLY A 554 -5.61 2.03 -3.61
N THR A 555 -4.46 2.45 -3.09
CA THR A 555 -3.73 1.71 -2.05
C THR A 555 -4.14 2.19 -0.67
N PRO A 556 -4.63 1.30 0.23
CA PRO A 556 -4.95 1.66 1.60
C PRO A 556 -3.68 1.99 2.38
N ASP A 557 -3.83 2.86 3.37
CA ASP A 557 -2.75 3.28 4.26
C ASP A 557 -3.15 2.99 5.70
N LEU A 558 -2.35 2.17 6.39
CA LEU A 558 -2.68 1.73 7.74
C LEU A 558 -2.71 2.90 8.72
N ASN A 559 -1.78 3.84 8.62
CA ASN A 559 -1.73 4.99 9.52
C ASN A 559 -2.98 5.86 9.36
N ARG A 560 -3.48 6.08 8.15
CA ARG A 560 -4.73 6.81 7.89
C ARG A 560 -5.99 6.01 8.25
N ALA A 561 -5.93 4.69 8.22
CA ALA A 561 -7.02 3.84 8.69
C ALA A 561 -7.10 3.82 10.22
N LEU A 562 -5.95 3.92 10.90
CA LEU A 562 -5.86 3.91 12.36
C LEU A 562 -6.01 5.30 12.97
N TRP A 563 -5.40 6.32 12.39
CA TRP A 563 -5.14 7.62 13.01
C TRP A 563 -5.76 8.78 12.22
N SER A 564 -6.27 9.80 12.95
CA SER A 564 -6.59 11.10 12.37
C SER A 564 -5.34 12.00 12.46
N ALA A 565 -5.02 12.73 11.39
CA ALA A 565 -3.90 13.67 11.37
C ALA A 565 -4.38 15.08 11.75
N GLY A 566 -3.47 16.00 12.12
CA GLY A 566 -3.85 17.38 12.48
C GLY A 566 -4.58 18.14 11.36
N ASP A 567 -4.28 17.79 10.10
CA ASP A 567 -4.89 18.31 8.87
C ASP A 567 -6.02 17.41 8.32
N SER A 568 -6.38 16.32 9.01
CA SER A 568 -7.45 15.41 8.61
C SER A 568 -8.21 14.80 9.78
N LEU A 569 -9.49 15.15 9.89
CA LEU A 569 -10.43 14.58 10.85
C LEU A 569 -11.21 13.42 10.21
N THR A 570 -11.31 12.28 10.90
CA THR A 570 -12.21 11.18 10.52
C THR A 570 -13.31 10.97 11.57
N LEU A 571 -14.57 11.05 11.13
CA LEU A 571 -15.77 10.71 11.90
C LEU A 571 -16.23 9.30 11.52
N LEU A 572 -16.47 8.48 12.54
CA LEU A 572 -16.98 7.13 12.41
C LEU A 572 -18.34 6.99 13.10
N VAL A 573 -19.32 6.40 12.40
CA VAL A 573 -20.63 6.05 12.96
C VAL A 573 -20.94 4.59 12.62
N GLU A 574 -21.29 3.81 13.65
CA GLU A 574 -21.97 2.52 13.50
C GLU A 574 -23.41 2.67 13.97
N ASP A 575 -24.37 2.37 13.09
CA ASP A 575 -25.79 2.56 13.39
C ASP A 575 -26.64 1.50 12.70
N GLU A 576 -27.95 1.53 12.96
CA GLU A 576 -28.95 0.69 12.30
C GLU A 576 -30.11 1.53 11.78
N VAL A 577 -30.72 1.08 10.69
CA VAL A 577 -31.94 1.67 10.11
C VAL A 577 -32.94 0.56 9.84
N TYR A 578 -34.23 0.81 10.06
CA TYR A 578 -35.26 -0.11 9.58
C TYR A 578 -35.68 0.35 8.18
N PRO A 579 -35.22 -0.33 7.11
CA PRO A 579 -35.38 0.17 5.76
C PRO A 579 -36.84 0.17 5.31
N TYR A 580 -37.64 -0.78 5.81
CA TYR A 580 -39.01 -0.98 5.36
C TYR A 580 -39.98 -1.22 6.52
N LYS A 581 -41.28 -1.15 6.22
CA LYS A 581 -42.38 -1.61 7.07
C LYS A 581 -43.53 -2.08 6.22
N LYS A 582 -44.36 -2.97 6.76
CA LYS A 582 -45.62 -3.37 6.12
C LYS A 582 -46.77 -2.50 6.60
N VAL A 583 -47.49 -1.89 5.66
CA VAL A 583 -48.69 -1.08 5.91
C VAL A 583 -49.92 -1.80 5.36
N GLN A 584 -50.95 -1.91 6.22
CA GLN A 584 -52.18 -2.59 5.87
C GLN A 584 -52.87 -1.90 4.68
N GLY A 585 -53.15 -2.67 3.62
CA GLY A 585 -53.77 -2.17 2.40
C GLY A 585 -52.83 -1.44 1.42
N GLN A 586 -51.57 -1.17 1.81
CA GLN A 586 -50.59 -0.45 0.97
C GLN A 586 -49.34 -1.28 0.65
N GLY A 587 -49.14 -2.44 1.29
CA GLY A 587 -48.01 -3.33 1.01
C GLY A 587 -46.79 -2.99 1.86
N VAL A 588 -45.59 -3.15 1.31
CA VAL A 588 -44.33 -2.82 2.01
C VAL A 588 -43.77 -1.51 1.44
N GLU A 589 -43.59 -0.53 2.32
CA GLU A 589 -43.04 0.79 1.99
C GLU A 589 -41.71 1.04 2.70
N THR A 590 -40.99 2.07 2.25
CA THR A 590 -39.82 2.60 2.96
C THR A 590 -40.24 3.18 4.31
N ARG A 591 -39.36 3.06 5.32
CA ARG A 591 -39.70 3.40 6.70
C ARG A 591 -38.82 4.52 7.24
N ASP A 592 -37.59 4.20 7.64
CA ASP A 592 -36.74 5.13 8.38
C ASP A 592 -35.64 5.72 7.49
N MET A 593 -35.15 6.90 7.88
CA MET A 593 -33.95 7.55 7.38
C MET A 593 -33.21 8.10 8.59
N ASN A 594 -31.89 7.88 8.64
CA ASN A 594 -31.06 8.41 9.72
C ASN A 594 -30.42 9.73 9.26
N LEU A 595 -30.46 10.75 10.11
CA LEU A 595 -29.79 12.03 9.89
C LEU A 595 -28.63 12.18 10.87
N HIS A 596 -27.43 12.20 10.35
CA HIS A 596 -26.19 12.38 11.11
C HIS A 596 -25.78 13.84 11.07
N SER A 597 -25.68 14.46 12.25
CA SER A 597 -25.09 15.80 12.36
C SER A 597 -23.58 15.69 12.21
N LEU A 598 -23.03 16.53 11.34
CA LEU A 598 -21.60 16.66 11.16
C LEU A 598 -21.08 17.75 12.11
N PRO A 599 -20.18 17.43 13.06
CA PRO A 599 -19.67 18.37 14.05
C PRO A 599 -18.59 19.28 13.44
N TRP A 600 -18.88 19.88 12.28
CA TRP A 600 -17.94 20.74 11.58
C TRP A 600 -17.54 21.94 12.41
N PRO A 601 -16.23 22.27 12.47
CA PRO A 601 -15.77 23.45 13.16
C PRO A 601 -16.08 24.66 12.24
N LYS A 602 -17.34 25.11 12.28
CA LYS A 602 -17.87 26.07 11.31
C LYS A 602 -17.07 27.37 11.26
N GLU A 603 -16.75 27.94 12.42
CA GLU A 603 -15.99 29.19 12.51
C GLU A 603 -14.59 29.04 11.91
N GLU A 604 -13.95 27.90 12.17
CA GLU A 604 -12.61 27.57 11.69
C GLU A 604 -12.61 27.30 10.18
N LEU A 605 -13.59 26.57 9.66
CA LEU A 605 -13.79 26.36 8.22
C LEU A 605 -14.16 27.66 7.49
N GLU A 606 -14.99 28.52 8.09
CA GLU A 606 -15.32 29.83 7.54
C GLU A 606 -14.11 30.77 7.52
N ALA A 607 -13.22 30.68 8.50
CA ALA A 607 -11.96 31.42 8.54
C ALA A 607 -10.99 31.03 7.41
N LEU A 608 -11.07 29.77 6.95
CA LEU A 608 -10.30 29.28 5.79
C LEU A 608 -10.87 29.76 4.44
N GLN A 609 -12.06 30.37 4.41
CA GLN A 609 -12.67 30.98 3.23
C GLN A 609 -12.66 30.07 1.97
N ASP A 610 -12.01 30.53 0.90
CA ASP A 610 -11.94 29.87 -0.41
C ASP A 610 -10.88 28.76 -0.48
N THR A 611 -10.27 28.40 0.66
CA THR A 611 -9.31 27.28 0.70
C THR A 611 -9.97 26.02 0.16
N PRO A 612 -9.34 25.34 -0.82
CA PRO A 612 -9.89 24.11 -1.38
C PRO A 612 -9.85 23.01 -0.33
N VAL A 613 -10.95 22.27 -0.18
CA VAL A 613 -11.08 21.16 0.76
C VAL A 613 -11.67 19.95 0.06
N GLU A 614 -11.33 18.77 0.58
CA GLU A 614 -11.93 17.51 0.17
C GLU A 614 -12.71 16.91 1.33
N MET A 615 -13.95 16.48 1.07
CA MET A 615 -14.73 15.66 2.00
C MET A 615 -14.93 14.29 1.38
N ARG A 616 -14.46 13.24 2.05
CA ARG A 616 -14.65 11.85 1.64
C ARG A 616 -15.72 11.21 2.50
N ILE A 617 -16.63 10.48 1.86
CA ILE A 617 -17.65 9.68 2.57
C ILE A 617 -17.55 8.24 2.10
N THR A 618 -17.55 7.30 3.05
CA THR A 618 -17.63 5.86 2.80
C THR A 618 -18.78 5.28 3.63
N LEU A 619 -19.78 4.74 2.95
CA LEU A 619 -20.91 4.02 3.53
C LEU A 619 -20.74 2.52 3.25
N SER A 620 -20.72 1.71 4.30
CA SER A 620 -20.51 0.27 4.24
C SER A 620 -21.64 -0.45 4.97
N TYR A 621 -22.27 -1.42 4.32
CA TYR A 621 -23.31 -2.27 4.92
C TYR A 621 -23.27 -3.66 4.27
N PHE A 622 -23.78 -4.69 4.94
CA PHE A 622 -23.88 -6.02 4.36
C PHE A 622 -25.31 -6.34 3.92
N ILE A 623 -25.42 -6.97 2.74
CA ILE A 623 -26.70 -7.41 2.18
C ILE A 623 -26.85 -8.92 2.31
N GLU A 624 -28.04 -9.39 2.65
CA GLU A 624 -28.42 -10.78 2.37
C GLU A 624 -28.61 -10.99 0.85
N PRO A 625 -27.93 -11.96 0.24
CA PRO A 625 -27.97 -12.19 -1.21
C PRO A 625 -29.19 -12.99 -1.64
N ASN A 626 -29.65 -12.75 -2.87
CA ASN A 626 -30.68 -13.53 -3.54
C ASN A 626 -30.23 -13.82 -4.99
N PRO A 627 -29.51 -14.93 -5.23
CA PRO A 627 -28.89 -15.23 -6.53
C PRO A 627 -29.88 -15.64 -7.64
N SER A 628 -31.20 -15.56 -7.38
CA SER A 628 -32.23 -15.94 -8.36
C SER A 628 -32.18 -15.09 -9.63
N ALA A 629 -31.96 -15.74 -10.77
CA ALA A 629 -31.79 -15.16 -12.11
C ALA A 629 -33.00 -14.43 -12.72
N ARG A 630 -34.07 -14.18 -11.97
CA ARG A 630 -35.40 -13.85 -12.52
C ARG A 630 -35.58 -12.36 -12.89
N GLY A 631 -34.51 -11.71 -13.38
CA GLY A 631 -34.51 -10.38 -14.01
C GLY A 631 -34.14 -9.21 -13.09
N VAL A 632 -33.46 -8.19 -13.65
CA VAL A 632 -32.86 -7.03 -12.93
C VAL A 632 -33.89 -5.98 -12.49
N ALA A 633 -35.01 -5.86 -13.20
CA ALA A 633 -36.14 -4.99 -12.86
C ALA A 633 -37.28 -5.74 -12.11
N SER A 634 -36.96 -6.86 -11.48
CA SER A 634 -37.95 -7.77 -10.90
C SER A 634 -37.92 -7.75 -9.37
N LYS A 635 -38.93 -8.36 -8.73
CA LYS A 635 -38.94 -8.68 -7.29
C LYS A 635 -37.80 -9.60 -6.81
N TYR A 636 -36.90 -10.03 -7.69
CA TYR A 636 -35.77 -10.91 -7.42
C TYR A 636 -34.45 -10.13 -7.40
N HIS A 637 -34.47 -8.90 -6.88
CA HIS A 637 -33.26 -8.12 -6.60
C HIS A 637 -32.23 -8.98 -5.84
N TYR A 638 -30.97 -8.85 -6.24
CA TYR A 638 -29.86 -9.52 -5.56
C TYR A 638 -29.72 -9.07 -4.09
N PRO A 639 -29.66 -7.75 -3.77
CA PRO A 639 -29.57 -7.31 -2.38
C PRO A 639 -30.92 -7.28 -1.66
N SER A 640 -30.91 -7.64 -0.38
CA SER A 640 -32.05 -7.55 0.55
C SER A 640 -32.60 -6.15 0.70
N HIS A 641 -31.69 -5.20 0.91
CA HIS A 641 -31.95 -3.78 1.01
C HIS A 641 -30.82 -3.02 0.31
N ARG A 642 -31.07 -1.77 -0.04
CA ARG A 642 -30.05 -0.87 -0.56
C ARG A 642 -30.03 0.37 0.31
N LEU A 643 -28.86 0.83 0.70
CA LEU A 643 -28.70 2.12 1.37
C LEU A 643 -28.12 3.15 0.40
N ARG A 644 -28.41 4.40 0.69
CA ARG A 644 -27.91 5.60 -0.01
C ARG A 644 -27.42 6.56 1.06
N PHE A 645 -26.53 7.46 0.66
CA PHE A 645 -26.25 8.64 1.45
C PHE A 645 -26.45 9.89 0.61
N ASP A 646 -26.81 10.99 1.26
CA ASP A 646 -26.73 12.32 0.66
C ASP A 646 -26.38 13.37 1.71
N VAL A 647 -25.88 14.52 1.27
CA VAL A 647 -25.38 15.58 2.14
C VAL A 647 -26.24 16.83 1.99
N GLN A 648 -26.49 17.51 3.09
CA GLN A 648 -27.12 18.83 3.08
C GLN A 648 -26.31 19.79 2.20
N ARG A 649 -27.02 20.56 1.36
CA ARG A 649 -26.43 21.53 0.44
C ARG A 649 -26.67 22.95 0.96
N PRO A 650 -25.78 23.91 0.62
CA PRO A 650 -26.03 25.32 0.90
C PRO A 650 -27.40 25.79 0.39
N LEU A 651 -27.84 25.28 -0.77
CA LEU A 651 -29.10 25.63 -1.41
C LEU A 651 -30.36 25.02 -0.78
N ASP A 652 -30.23 24.06 0.16
CA ASP A 652 -31.40 23.50 0.84
C ASP A 652 -32.05 24.56 1.76
N GLY A 653 -31.27 25.50 2.31
CA GLY A 653 -31.76 26.60 3.14
C GLY A 653 -32.18 26.21 4.57
N SER A 654 -32.63 24.96 4.80
CA SER A 654 -32.83 24.38 6.13
C SER A 654 -32.67 22.85 6.11
N THR A 655 -32.62 22.22 7.28
CA THR A 655 -32.55 20.75 7.39
C THR A 655 -33.86 20.09 6.96
N GLU A 656 -35.01 20.73 7.18
CA GLU A 656 -36.32 20.23 6.74
C GLU A 656 -36.42 20.18 5.21
N HIS A 657 -35.91 21.20 4.52
CA HIS A 657 -35.86 21.21 3.06
C HIS A 657 -34.90 20.14 2.51
N PHE A 658 -33.77 19.90 3.18
CA PHE A 658 -32.88 18.79 2.86
C PHE A 658 -33.60 17.44 2.95
N VAL A 659 -34.30 17.20 4.07
CA VAL A 659 -35.11 15.98 4.27
C VAL A 659 -36.19 15.84 3.19
N ALA A 660 -36.90 16.92 2.86
CA ALA A 660 -37.91 16.91 1.80
C ALA A 660 -37.31 16.54 0.43
N ARG A 661 -36.10 17.04 0.12
CA ARG A 661 -35.37 16.70 -1.10
C ARG A 661 -34.96 15.23 -1.14
N VAL A 662 -34.45 14.68 -0.04
CA VAL A 662 -34.08 13.25 0.05
C VAL A 662 -35.32 12.35 -0.10
N ASN A 663 -36.42 12.67 0.58
CA ASN A 663 -37.68 11.93 0.44
C ASN A 663 -38.20 11.94 -1.01
N ALA A 664 -38.16 13.11 -1.67
CA ALA A 664 -38.57 13.22 -3.07
C ALA A 664 -37.64 12.41 -4.01
N ALA A 665 -36.34 12.35 -3.72
CA ALA A 665 -35.39 11.55 -4.49
C ALA A 665 -35.63 10.04 -4.31
N ALA A 666 -35.86 9.59 -3.07
CA ALA A 666 -36.17 8.19 -2.75
C ALA A 666 -37.45 7.73 -3.47
N GLN A 667 -38.50 8.56 -3.47
CA GLN A 667 -39.75 8.26 -4.17
C GLN A 667 -39.56 8.15 -5.69
N ARG A 668 -38.80 9.06 -6.31
CA ARG A 668 -38.50 8.98 -7.75
C ARG A 668 -37.72 7.72 -8.12
N GLU A 669 -36.73 7.34 -7.30
CA GLU A 669 -35.96 6.11 -7.54
C GLU A 669 -36.86 4.87 -7.48
N ASP A 670 -37.82 4.84 -6.54
CA ASP A 670 -38.82 3.78 -6.45
C ASP A 670 -39.76 3.73 -7.68
N ASP A 671 -40.12 4.89 -8.21
CA ASP A 671 -40.97 5.02 -9.41
C ASP A 671 -40.18 4.73 -10.71
N GLY A 672 -38.87 4.50 -10.63
CA GLY A 672 -37.98 4.25 -11.77
C GLY A 672 -37.59 5.51 -12.54
N ASP A 673 -37.90 6.69 -12.00
CA ASP A 673 -37.58 7.97 -12.60
C ASP A 673 -36.11 8.34 -12.38
N PRO A 674 -35.46 8.97 -13.38
CA PRO A 674 -34.08 9.40 -13.21
C PRO A 674 -33.97 10.49 -12.14
N VAL A 675 -33.17 10.22 -11.12
CA VAL A 675 -32.75 11.24 -10.15
C VAL A 675 -31.90 12.29 -10.89
N ASN A 676 -32.22 13.56 -10.66
CA ASN A 676 -31.52 14.69 -11.27
C ASN A 676 -30.45 15.19 -10.27
N PRO A 677 -29.16 14.86 -10.48
CA PRO A 677 -28.12 15.17 -9.50
C PRO A 677 -27.90 16.69 -9.44
N SER A 678 -27.91 17.26 -8.23
CA SER A 678 -27.82 18.73 -8.04
C SER A 678 -26.48 19.21 -7.45
N ASP A 679 -25.44 18.37 -7.46
CA ASP A 679 -24.13 18.71 -6.89
C ASP A 679 -22.99 18.27 -7.82
N PRO A 680 -22.39 19.19 -8.61
CA PRO A 680 -21.37 18.85 -9.60
C PRO A 680 -20.01 18.51 -8.96
N ASN A 681 -19.79 18.91 -7.71
CA ASN A 681 -18.50 18.87 -7.02
C ASN A 681 -18.08 17.47 -6.53
N TRP A 682 -18.91 16.46 -6.75
CA TRP A 682 -18.59 15.05 -6.46
C TRP A 682 -17.84 14.38 -7.61
N LEU A 683 -16.83 13.56 -7.30
CA LEU A 683 -16.09 12.79 -8.30
C LEU A 683 -16.96 11.79 -9.06
N LEU A 684 -17.85 11.07 -8.37
CA LEU A 684 -18.78 10.11 -8.97
C LEU A 684 -20.21 10.67 -9.07
N GLY A 685 -20.67 11.29 -7.99
CA GLY A 685 -22.05 11.73 -7.82
C GLY A 685 -23.07 10.60 -7.71
N GLU A 686 -24.31 10.98 -7.41
CA GLU A 686 -25.42 10.07 -7.07
C GLU A 686 -25.64 8.93 -8.08
N ARG A 687 -25.51 9.20 -9.38
CA ARG A 687 -25.76 8.20 -10.44
C ARG A 687 -24.74 7.07 -10.49
N GLN A 688 -23.51 7.31 -10.01
CA GLN A 688 -22.38 6.39 -10.19
C GLN A 688 -21.90 5.78 -8.87
N ARG A 689 -22.07 6.50 -7.73
CA ARG A 689 -21.53 6.09 -6.42
C ARG A 689 -22.27 4.92 -5.75
N HIS A 690 -23.56 4.75 -6.03
CA HIS A 690 -24.41 3.77 -5.33
C HIS A 690 -24.46 2.40 -6.01
N ARG A 691 -23.31 1.72 -6.10
CA ARG A 691 -23.17 0.39 -6.71
C ARG A 691 -22.59 -0.61 -5.72
N GLY A 692 -23.28 -1.72 -5.48
CA GLY A 692 -22.90 -2.69 -4.46
C GLY A 692 -23.33 -2.30 -3.05
N SER A 693 -22.62 -2.83 -2.05
CA SER A 693 -22.89 -2.63 -0.61
C SER A 693 -21.85 -1.73 0.10
N LEU A 694 -20.86 -1.25 -0.65
CA LEU A 694 -19.84 -0.30 -0.20
C LEU A 694 -19.83 0.89 -1.16
N HIS A 695 -20.23 2.07 -0.68
CA HIS A 695 -20.30 3.29 -1.48
C HIS A 695 -19.28 4.28 -0.95
N GLN A 696 -18.49 4.85 -1.85
CA GLN A 696 -17.56 5.91 -1.52
C GLN A 696 -17.63 7.02 -2.57
N ASP A 697 -17.47 8.27 -2.15
CA ASP A 697 -17.36 9.41 -3.05
C ASP A 697 -16.55 10.51 -2.37
N VAL A 698 -15.96 11.38 -3.19
CA VAL A 698 -15.17 12.52 -2.72
C VAL A 698 -15.80 13.78 -3.29
N TRP A 699 -16.14 14.70 -2.39
CA TRP A 699 -16.61 16.03 -2.71
C TRP A 699 -15.45 17.01 -2.64
N LYS A 700 -15.35 17.92 -3.62
CA LYS A 700 -14.32 18.97 -3.66
C LYS A 700 -14.97 20.34 -3.77
N GLY A 701 -14.65 21.25 -2.86
CA GLY A 701 -15.15 22.63 -2.90
C GLY A 701 -14.38 23.51 -1.93
N THR A 702 -14.97 24.62 -1.51
CA THR A 702 -14.31 25.52 -0.55
C THR A 702 -14.62 25.16 0.90
N ALA A 703 -13.76 25.57 1.83
CA ALA A 703 -13.99 25.41 3.26
C ALA A 703 -15.31 26.07 3.71
N ALA A 704 -15.62 27.26 3.18
CA ALA A 704 -16.89 27.94 3.44
C ALA A 704 -18.11 27.16 2.93
N GLU A 705 -18.03 26.55 1.74
CA GLU A 705 -19.10 25.69 1.24
C GLU A 705 -19.28 24.46 2.13
N LEU A 706 -18.19 23.84 2.59
CA LEU A 706 -18.21 22.69 3.48
C LEU A 706 -18.82 23.02 4.85
N ALA A 707 -18.54 24.19 5.42
CA ALA A 707 -19.10 24.64 6.70
C ALA A 707 -20.64 24.64 6.71
N SER A 708 -21.26 24.87 5.55
CA SER A 708 -22.72 24.85 5.38
C SER A 708 -23.33 23.44 5.22
N ARG A 709 -22.50 22.39 5.06
CA ARG A 709 -22.92 21.00 4.86
C ARG A 709 -22.99 20.25 6.20
N GLY A 710 -23.95 20.61 7.04
CA GLY A 710 -24.01 20.19 8.44
C GLY A 710 -24.64 18.82 8.73
N PHE A 711 -25.23 18.15 7.73
CA PHE A 711 -25.90 16.86 7.92
C PHE A 711 -25.68 15.88 6.76
N ILE A 712 -25.64 14.59 7.10
CA ILE A 712 -25.69 13.47 6.14
C ILE A 712 -26.95 12.66 6.41
N ALA A 713 -27.72 12.37 5.37
CA ALA A 713 -28.81 11.42 5.42
C ALA A 713 -28.34 10.05 4.96
N VAL A 714 -28.68 8.98 5.68
CA VAL A 714 -28.60 7.59 5.23
C VAL A 714 -30.01 7.04 5.11
N TYR A 715 -30.39 6.60 3.90
CA TYR A 715 -31.77 6.22 3.59
C TYR A 715 -31.86 5.00 2.67
N PRO A 716 -32.97 4.23 2.77
CA PRO A 716 -33.15 3.01 1.99
C PRO A 716 -33.65 3.28 0.56
N SER A 717 -33.28 2.38 -0.35
CA SER A 717 -33.86 2.19 -1.69
C SER A 717 -34.35 0.74 -1.81
N ALA A 718 -35.23 0.42 -2.77
CA ALA A 718 -35.88 -0.89 -2.88
C ALA A 718 -34.91 -2.11 -2.92
N GLY A 719 -35.29 -3.21 -2.28
CA GLY A 719 -34.56 -4.49 -2.27
C GLY A 719 -35.52 -5.66 -2.16
N TRP A 720 -35.00 -6.90 -2.08
CA TRP A 720 -35.88 -8.08 -2.05
C TRP A 720 -36.68 -8.21 -0.75
N TRP A 721 -36.23 -7.64 0.39
CA TRP A 721 -37.03 -7.57 1.62
C TRP A 721 -38.36 -6.83 1.42
N ARG A 722 -38.35 -5.75 0.62
CA ARG A 722 -39.57 -5.01 0.25
C ARG A 722 -40.43 -5.73 -0.77
N THR A 723 -39.80 -6.29 -1.80
CA THR A 723 -40.54 -6.86 -2.96
C THR A 723 -41.03 -8.31 -2.73
N ARG A 724 -40.62 -8.96 -1.63
CA ARG A 724 -41.02 -10.32 -1.26
C ARG A 724 -41.61 -10.38 0.17
N PRO A 725 -42.78 -9.76 0.40
CA PRO A 725 -43.39 -9.70 1.74
C PRO A 725 -43.74 -11.07 2.34
N ALA A 726 -43.87 -12.12 1.54
CA ALA A 726 -44.11 -13.48 2.03
C ALA A 726 -42.94 -14.08 2.83
N LEU A 727 -41.75 -13.48 2.75
CA LEU A 727 -40.58 -13.89 3.55
C LEU A 727 -40.50 -13.16 4.89
N GLU A 728 -41.41 -12.21 5.15
CA GLU A 728 -41.55 -11.50 6.44
C GLU A 728 -40.27 -10.80 6.96
N ARG A 729 -39.32 -10.49 6.06
CA ARG A 729 -38.07 -9.77 6.35
C ARG A 729 -38.22 -8.24 6.38
N TYR A 730 -39.41 -7.71 6.11
CA TYR A 730 -39.62 -6.26 5.90
C TYR A 730 -39.51 -5.40 7.16
N ASP A 731 -39.54 -5.99 8.37
CA ASP A 731 -39.40 -5.27 9.65
C ASP A 731 -38.03 -5.51 10.32
N LEU A 732 -37.04 -6.05 9.58
CA LEU A 732 -35.69 -6.27 10.10
C LEU A 732 -34.82 -5.01 10.01
N PRO A 733 -33.93 -4.76 11.00
CA PRO A 733 -32.95 -3.69 10.91
C PRO A 733 -31.82 -4.02 9.93
N ALA A 734 -31.26 -2.97 9.34
CA ALA A 734 -30.03 -3.02 8.53
C ALA A 734 -28.94 -2.22 9.24
N ARG A 735 -27.83 -2.89 9.58
CA ARG A 735 -26.64 -2.25 10.14
C ARG A 735 -25.84 -1.57 9.03
N TYR A 736 -25.21 -0.45 9.36
CA TYR A 736 -24.26 0.20 8.48
C TYR A 736 -23.19 0.94 9.26
N SER A 737 -22.10 1.21 8.56
CA SER A 737 -20.98 2.03 9.01
C SER A 737 -20.80 3.21 8.06
N LEU A 738 -20.69 4.40 8.63
CA LEU A 738 -20.45 5.65 7.91
C LEU A 738 -19.12 6.24 8.38
N VAL A 739 -18.17 6.37 7.44
CA VAL A 739 -16.88 7.01 7.67
C VAL A 739 -16.82 8.29 6.85
N VAL A 740 -16.55 9.41 7.50
CA VAL A 740 -16.46 10.73 6.86
C VAL A 740 -15.13 11.35 7.24
N SER A 741 -14.35 11.81 6.25
CA SER A 741 -13.17 12.61 6.52
C SER A 741 -13.17 13.91 5.76
N ILE A 742 -12.48 14.89 6.34
CA ILE A 742 -12.14 16.15 5.67
C ILE A 742 -10.62 16.20 5.54
N GLN A 743 -10.16 16.69 4.41
CA GLN A 743 -8.75 17.00 4.16
C GLN A 743 -8.63 18.44 3.67
N THR A 744 -7.71 19.18 4.28
CA THR A 744 -7.30 20.52 3.83
C THR A 744 -5.82 20.50 3.45
N PRO A 745 -5.34 21.47 2.65
CA PRO A 745 -3.90 21.75 2.57
C PRO A 745 -3.32 21.96 3.97
N GLN A 746 -2.02 21.73 4.16
CA GLN A 746 -1.36 22.08 5.42
C GLN A 746 -1.59 23.57 5.71
N THR A 747 -2.28 23.85 6.81
CA THR A 747 -2.62 25.19 7.30
C THR A 747 -2.31 25.27 8.79
N ASP A 748 -2.12 26.48 9.31
CA ASP A 748 -1.88 26.72 10.75
C ASP A 748 -3.09 26.39 11.65
N VAL A 749 -4.22 25.94 11.08
CA VAL A 749 -5.48 25.63 11.77
C VAL A 749 -5.59 24.12 12.01
N ASP A 750 -5.58 23.72 13.29
CA ASP A 750 -5.80 22.33 13.72
C ASP A 750 -7.32 22.03 13.77
N LEU A 751 -7.84 21.50 12.67
CA LEU A 751 -9.27 21.14 12.54
C LEU A 751 -9.65 19.98 13.47
N TYR A 752 -8.71 19.06 13.74
CA TYR A 752 -8.96 17.95 14.64
C TYR A 752 -9.21 18.44 16.06
N ALA A 753 -8.34 19.30 16.60
CA ALA A 753 -8.47 19.87 17.93
C ALA A 753 -9.80 20.66 18.09
N ALA A 754 -10.19 21.42 17.06
CA ALA A 754 -11.43 22.20 17.07
C ALA A 754 -12.69 21.31 17.15
N VAL A 755 -12.71 20.16 16.46
CA VAL A 755 -13.83 19.22 16.51
C VAL A 755 -13.83 18.38 17.78
N ALA A 756 -12.64 17.95 18.25
CA ALA A 756 -12.51 17.19 19.50
C ALA A 756 -13.11 17.95 20.71
N GLN A 757 -13.04 19.29 20.71
CA GLN A 757 -13.66 20.12 21.75
C GLN A 757 -15.20 20.22 21.63
N LYS A 758 -15.77 20.01 20.44
CA LYS A 758 -17.21 20.16 20.14
C LYS A 758 -18.01 18.86 20.34
N ILE A 759 -17.34 17.71 20.43
CA ILE A 759 -17.99 16.42 20.67
C ILE A 759 -18.09 16.17 22.18
N PRO A 760 -19.30 16.14 22.80
CA PRO A 760 -19.44 15.62 24.15
C PRO A 760 -18.99 14.16 24.17
N VAL A 761 -18.24 13.74 25.20
CA VAL A 761 -17.65 12.40 25.38
C VAL A 761 -18.72 11.31 25.53
N ALA A 762 -19.46 11.05 24.45
CA ALA A 762 -20.41 9.99 24.28
C ALA A 762 -20.22 9.49 22.84
N ASN A 763 -19.42 8.42 22.71
CA ASN A 763 -19.13 7.66 21.49
C ASN A 763 -18.03 8.15 20.54
N ALA A 764 -17.22 9.13 20.93
CA ALA A 764 -15.90 9.29 20.31
C ALA A 764 -15.00 8.13 20.79
N VAL A 765 -14.74 7.14 19.94
CA VAL A 765 -13.53 6.33 20.11
C VAL A 765 -12.38 7.31 19.86
N VAL A 766 -11.72 7.74 20.93
CA VAL A 766 -10.51 8.55 20.86
C VAL A 766 -9.46 7.67 20.21
N VAL A 767 -9.27 7.90 18.92
CA VAL A 767 -8.15 7.43 18.14
C VAL A 767 -6.91 8.13 18.72
N GLY A 768 -6.11 7.38 19.49
CA GLY A 768 -4.94 7.91 20.19
C GLY A 768 -3.96 8.58 19.23
N THR A 769 -3.35 9.68 19.67
CA THR A 769 -2.24 10.34 18.96
C THR A 769 -1.00 9.47 18.91
#